data_AF-A0A6L7WUP3-F1
#
_entry.id   AF-A0A6L7WUP3-F1
#
_cell.length_a   1.000
_cell.length_b   1.000
_cell.length_c   1.000
_cell.angle_alpha   90.00
_cell.angle_beta   90.00
_cell.angle_gamma   90.00
#
_symmetry.space_group_name_H-M   'P 1'
#
loop_
_entity.id
_entity.type
_entity.pdbx_description
1 polymer ?
#
loop_
_entity_poly.entity_id
_entity_poly.type
_entity_poly.pdbx_seq_one_letter_code
_entity_poly.pdbx_strand_id
1 'polypeptide(L)'
;GASSARSATTGSSKSDDAGRGQADSRDGEASVHRESGKRDDAERGQAERPLAGSSNGSGGAWPPVEIVDSGHRRELDLAVEVPQDELGVVATNEMWGEIYDRISELVSAHRTTIVFVNTRRLSERVAHHLAERLGEEAVLAHHGSLSRQLRQTAEAALKEGRLRAVVATASLELGIDVGSVDLVCQIGTPRSIAVALQRIGRSGHKVDRAFVPKGRFFATTRDELVECAALVRAIRRGLLDERRQRPWPRDVLAQQIVAAAATETWGEDELFTLARSTAPYADLPRGEFDAIVTMLSDGIASPRGRHGTWLHRDRVNGVVRGRRGARLAAITSGGAIPDNANYLVVAEPEGTTVGTVDEDFAVESMAGDIFLLGTTSWRIRRVESGRLRVEDAHGAAPSVPFWRGEAPGRTPELSDEVSDLRERLVASDDASRGGDDAVAFLVRECGLDRSGAEQAAAYVRAGTAALGAVPSGRMLIAERFFDEGGGMQLVLHAPLGARINRAWGLALRKRFCRSFNVELQAAATDNGIVISLSEQHSFPLEVVFRFLHPETVEEVLTQAMLPAPMFGARWRWNASRALAVLRFAGGRKVPPPILRMRSDDLLAAVFPDQVACQENLTGDVRIPDHPLVDETIRDCLHEAMDVDGLRAVVAGIEQGTIATRAVDTAEPSPLGHEILNANPYAFLDDAPLEERRARAVQLRRTLGDDGGEIGALDPEAISEVAAESWPVVRDAEELHDALLTLGLVPPREEWRTWFERLVETRRAASLHAADTVFWMATERSRIGLLVHPDGRVDPTVPEVDQPTPDGADAAVTEVLRGWLDSSGPLRESDLAALLAVPASRVAAGLARLEGEGQVLRGRFTSAARDEAAEIEWCNRRVLARIHRLTLGRLRREIAPVSTGDLVRFLARWQRLSAGTRLHGASGLLQVVRQLQGCEVSAAAWERHVLPARVEGYEPEMLDQLCLSGELMWGRLSPHPAFDGPEVDDDAQRPVARRRRVRPTRVAPVTLFLREDLEWLMPPAGNGDEGRDAAARVLSHPAEAVLDALRRRGASFLRELVTDTGRLASEVEDGLW
;
A
#
# COMPACT_ATOMS: atom_id res chain seq x y z
N GLY A 1 -13.82 -14.01 -72.98
CA GLY A 1 -13.57 -12.85 -73.86
C GLY A 1 -12.08 -12.62 -73.96
N ALA A 2 -11.57 -12.08 -75.07
CA ALA A 2 -10.14 -12.15 -75.41
C ALA A 2 -9.42 -10.79 -75.46
N SER A 3 -8.08 -10.83 -75.47
CA SER A 3 -7.10 -9.76 -75.80
C SER A 3 -6.97 -8.59 -74.79
N SER A 4 -5.84 -7.86 -74.63
CA SER A 4 -4.39 -8.04 -74.90
C SER A 4 -3.61 -6.87 -74.20
N ALA A 5 -2.27 -6.68 -74.19
CA ALA A 5 -1.14 -7.26 -74.90
C ALA A 5 0.23 -7.06 -74.16
N ARG A 6 1.29 -7.75 -74.62
CA ARG A 6 2.67 -7.32 -75.00
C ARG A 6 3.25 -5.99 -74.43
N SER A 7 4.55 -5.78 -74.17
CA SER A 7 5.84 -6.54 -74.27
C SER A 7 7.02 -5.58 -73.91
N ALA A 8 8.27 -5.94 -73.58
CA ALA A 8 8.98 -7.15 -73.08
C ALA A 8 10.50 -6.81 -72.90
N THR A 9 11.33 -7.71 -72.32
CA THR A 9 12.79 -7.98 -72.56
C THR A 9 13.83 -6.82 -72.74
N THR A 10 15.10 -6.82 -72.26
CA THR A 10 15.98 -7.79 -71.55
C THR A 10 17.35 -7.14 -71.23
N GLY A 11 18.03 -7.62 -70.17
CA GLY A 11 19.52 -7.67 -70.05
C GLY A 11 20.25 -6.41 -69.55
N SER A 12 21.52 -6.48 -69.11
CA SER A 12 22.39 -7.61 -68.70
C SER A 12 23.69 -7.05 -68.07
N SER A 13 24.50 -7.92 -67.44
CA SER A 13 25.91 -7.69 -66.99
C SER A 13 26.16 -6.64 -65.88
N LYS A 14 26.69 -7.03 -64.70
CA LYS A 14 28.10 -7.33 -64.34
C LYS A 14 29.01 -6.07 -64.29
N SER A 15 30.03 -5.98 -63.42
CA SER A 15 30.37 -6.68 -62.16
C SER A 15 31.61 -5.99 -61.55
N ASP A 16 31.81 -6.12 -60.23
CA ASP A 16 33.09 -5.91 -59.51
C ASP A 16 33.66 -4.46 -59.54
N ASP A 17 34.60 -4.01 -58.71
CA ASP A 17 35.42 -4.67 -57.69
C ASP A 17 35.76 -3.72 -56.49
N ALA A 18 36.38 -4.29 -55.46
CA ALA A 18 36.81 -3.77 -54.15
C ALA A 18 37.62 -2.46 -54.08
N GLY A 19 37.81 -1.94 -52.85
CA GLY A 19 39.03 -1.16 -52.57
C GLY A 19 39.20 -0.32 -51.29
N ARG A 20 39.01 -0.90 -50.08
CA ARG A 20 39.69 -0.58 -48.79
C ARG A 20 40.37 0.79 -48.50
N GLY A 21 40.06 1.32 -47.31
CA GLY A 21 41.02 1.85 -46.32
C GLY A 21 41.21 3.38 -46.25
N GLN A 22 41.58 4.02 -45.14
CA GLN A 22 41.48 3.80 -43.67
C GLN A 22 42.28 4.94 -42.98
N ALA A 23 41.68 5.57 -41.95
CA ALA A 23 42.28 6.30 -40.81
C ALA A 23 42.90 7.73 -40.96
N ASP A 24 42.66 8.48 -39.87
CA ASP A 24 43.40 9.61 -39.25
C ASP A 24 43.58 10.96 -39.97
N SER A 25 43.60 12.12 -39.28
CA SER A 25 43.04 12.49 -37.95
C SER A 25 43.09 14.02 -37.74
N ARG A 26 42.34 14.51 -36.73
CA ARG A 26 42.56 15.72 -35.90
C ARG A 26 42.15 17.14 -36.35
N ASP A 27 41.49 17.76 -35.37
CA ASP A 27 41.53 19.14 -34.86
C ASP A 27 40.96 20.31 -35.68
N GLY A 28 40.09 21.11 -35.02
CA GLY A 28 40.07 22.56 -35.23
C GLY A 28 38.71 23.27 -35.25
N GLU A 29 38.31 23.77 -34.08
CA GLU A 29 37.54 25.02 -33.85
C GLU A 29 35.99 25.02 -33.93
N ALA A 30 35.42 25.62 -32.88
CA ALA A 30 34.01 25.95 -32.75
C ALA A 30 33.84 27.47 -32.64
N SER A 31 32.96 28.07 -33.44
CA SER A 31 32.40 29.40 -33.13
C SER A 31 30.96 29.57 -33.63
N VAL A 32 30.07 29.61 -32.64
CA VAL A 32 28.87 30.47 -32.52
C VAL A 32 28.31 31.08 -33.81
N HIS A 33 27.06 30.72 -34.15
CA HIS A 33 26.00 31.74 -34.30
C HIS A 33 24.61 31.18 -33.95
N ARG A 34 23.82 32.02 -33.27
CA ARG A 34 22.41 31.74 -32.91
C ARG A 34 21.52 31.88 -34.13
N GLU A 35 20.55 30.98 -34.30
CA GLU A 35 19.31 31.32 -34.99
C GLU A 35 18.08 30.75 -34.27
N SER A 36 17.01 31.54 -34.26
CA SER A 36 15.80 31.31 -33.46
C SER A 36 14.79 30.44 -34.21
N GLY A 37 14.52 29.23 -33.70
CA GLY A 37 13.45 28.36 -34.18
C GLY A 37 12.20 28.45 -33.29
N LYS A 38 11.04 28.73 -33.91
CA LYS A 38 9.73 28.65 -33.24
C LYS A 38 9.48 27.22 -32.75
N ARG A 39 8.89 27.09 -31.55
CA ARG A 39 8.16 25.88 -31.16
C ARG A 39 6.72 26.06 -31.66
N ASP A 40 6.31 25.23 -32.61
CA ASP A 40 4.90 24.99 -32.91
C ASP A 40 4.52 23.61 -32.37
N ASP A 41 3.35 23.51 -31.76
CA ASP A 41 2.92 22.33 -31.01
C ASP A 41 2.59 21.12 -31.90
N ALA A 42 3.07 19.95 -31.51
CA ALA A 42 2.67 18.67 -32.08
C ALA A 42 2.73 17.52 -31.06
N GLU A 43 2.21 17.75 -29.84
CA GLU A 43 1.79 16.63 -28.99
C GLU A 43 0.63 15.89 -29.65
N ARG A 44 0.94 14.76 -30.30
CA ARG A 44 -0.05 13.72 -30.61
C ARG A 44 0.31 12.48 -29.80
N GLY A 45 -0.69 11.94 -29.11
CA GLY A 45 -0.51 10.88 -28.12
C GLY A 45 0.21 9.65 -28.67
N GLN A 46 0.95 9.00 -27.78
CA GLN A 46 1.57 7.71 -28.06
C GLN A 46 0.46 6.66 -28.25
N ALA A 47 0.18 6.33 -29.51
CA ALA A 47 -0.64 5.17 -29.84
C ALA A 47 0.09 3.89 -29.41
N GLU A 48 -0.65 2.91 -28.88
CA GLU A 48 -0.11 1.61 -28.46
C GLU A 48 0.72 0.98 -29.58
N ARG A 49 1.94 0.52 -29.27
CA ARG A 49 2.73 -0.31 -30.18
C ARG A 49 2.15 -1.74 -30.17
N PRO A 50 1.59 -2.23 -31.29
CA PRO A 50 0.97 -3.54 -31.33
C PRO A 50 1.93 -4.60 -31.87
N LEU A 51 1.97 -5.78 -31.21
CA LEU A 51 2.22 -7.18 -31.64
C LEU A 51 2.97 -7.55 -32.95
N ALA A 52 3.63 -6.63 -33.63
CA ALA A 52 4.47 -6.83 -34.79
C ALA A 52 5.91 -6.50 -34.39
N GLY A 53 6.59 -7.48 -33.79
CA GLY A 53 8.03 -7.38 -33.54
C GLY A 53 8.77 -7.14 -34.85
N SER A 54 9.68 -6.17 -34.87
CA SER A 54 10.55 -5.90 -36.02
C SER A 54 11.59 -7.00 -36.17
N SER A 55 11.20 -8.14 -36.76
CA SER A 55 12.08 -9.29 -36.99
C SER A 55 12.98 -9.07 -38.20
N ASN A 56 14.14 -8.43 -37.97
CA ASN A 56 15.32 -8.66 -38.82
C ASN A 56 15.87 -10.06 -38.56
N GLY A 57 15.15 -11.08 -39.06
CA GLY A 57 15.49 -12.49 -38.92
C GLY A 57 14.62 -13.33 -39.85
N SER A 58 15.25 -14.11 -40.73
CA SER A 58 14.58 -14.82 -41.82
C SER A 58 13.61 -15.91 -41.32
N GLY A 59 12.32 -15.60 -41.30
CA GLY A 59 11.24 -16.56 -41.03
C GLY A 59 9.86 -15.91 -41.10
N GLY A 60 9.13 -16.17 -42.19
CA GLY A 60 7.69 -15.90 -42.36
C GLY A 60 7.17 -14.58 -41.79
N ALA A 61 7.24 -13.49 -42.56
CA ALA A 61 6.55 -12.26 -42.20
C ALA A 61 5.05 -12.53 -41.99
N TRP A 62 4.54 -12.15 -40.83
CA TRP A 62 3.11 -12.25 -40.51
C TRP A 62 2.29 -11.44 -41.52
N PRO A 63 1.07 -11.88 -41.88
CA PRO A 63 0.18 -11.03 -42.66
C PRO A 63 -0.04 -9.71 -41.90
N PRO A 64 0.05 -8.55 -42.57
CA PRO A 64 -0.06 -7.26 -41.89
C PRO A 64 -1.44 -7.15 -41.25
N VAL A 65 -1.46 -6.95 -39.93
CA VAL A 65 -2.69 -6.71 -39.16
C VAL A 65 -3.08 -5.25 -39.35
N GLU A 66 -4.19 -5.00 -40.02
CA GLU A 66 -4.78 -3.66 -40.10
C GLU A 66 -5.44 -3.32 -38.76
N ILE A 67 -5.04 -2.18 -38.18
CA ILE A 67 -5.51 -1.75 -36.86
C ILE A 67 -6.44 -0.57 -37.04
N VAL A 68 -7.71 -0.79 -36.70
CA VAL A 68 -8.76 0.21 -36.78
C VAL A 68 -8.90 0.91 -35.44
N ASP A 69 -8.01 1.87 -35.18
CA ASP A 69 -8.25 2.88 -34.14
C ASP A 69 -9.07 4.04 -34.72
N SER A 70 -10.15 4.40 -34.01
CA SER A 70 -11.03 5.52 -34.36
C SER A 70 -10.89 6.72 -33.42
N GLY A 71 -9.93 6.67 -32.48
CA GLY A 71 -9.68 7.73 -31.50
C GLY A 71 -10.83 7.95 -30.52
N HIS A 72 -11.73 6.97 -30.35
CA HIS A 72 -12.96 7.13 -29.58
C HIS A 72 -12.70 7.10 -28.07
N ARG A 73 -12.45 8.29 -27.50
CA ARG A 73 -12.42 8.49 -26.05
C ARG A 73 -13.83 8.80 -25.54
N ARG A 74 -14.33 7.98 -24.60
CA ARG A 74 -15.57 8.28 -23.86
C ARG A 74 -15.29 9.23 -22.71
N GLU A 75 -16.21 10.15 -22.47
CA GLU A 75 -16.31 10.86 -21.19
C GLU A 75 -16.75 9.87 -20.10
N LEU A 76 -16.25 10.03 -18.88
CA LEU A 76 -16.52 9.12 -17.75
C LEU A 76 -16.80 9.95 -16.48
N ASP A 77 -17.92 9.67 -15.82
CA ASP A 77 -18.30 10.26 -14.53
C ASP A 77 -17.63 9.43 -13.42
N LEU A 78 -16.41 9.85 -13.02
CA LEU A 78 -15.59 9.18 -12.01
C LEU A 78 -15.40 10.05 -10.78
N ALA A 79 -15.66 9.47 -9.61
CA ALA A 79 -15.32 10.04 -8.31
C ALA A 79 -14.86 8.95 -7.32
N VAL A 80 -14.15 9.37 -6.28
CA VAL A 80 -13.76 8.57 -5.13
C VAL A 80 -14.64 8.98 -3.94
N GLU A 81 -15.35 8.01 -3.37
CA GLU A 81 -16.18 8.18 -2.18
C GLU A 81 -15.33 7.80 -0.95
N VAL A 82 -15.38 8.65 0.08
CA VAL A 82 -14.64 8.51 1.33
C VAL A 82 -15.63 8.49 2.50
N PRO A 83 -15.44 7.63 3.53
CA PRO A 83 -16.22 7.68 4.77
C PRO A 83 -16.15 9.05 5.46
N GLN A 84 -17.11 9.31 6.36
CA GLN A 84 -17.09 10.49 7.24
C GLN A 84 -15.99 10.37 8.30
N ASP A 85 -15.81 9.17 8.84
CA ASP A 85 -14.69 8.81 9.71
C ASP A 85 -13.34 8.91 8.97
N GLU A 86 -12.30 9.38 9.68
CA GLU A 86 -10.93 9.47 9.15
C GLU A 86 -10.42 8.07 8.74
N LEU A 87 -9.92 7.93 7.51
CA LEU A 87 -9.38 6.66 7.03
C LEU A 87 -8.19 6.23 7.89
N GLY A 88 -8.22 4.98 8.35
CA GLY A 88 -7.11 4.34 9.05
C GLY A 88 -6.22 3.47 8.15
N VAL A 89 -5.43 2.64 8.82
CA VAL A 89 -4.63 1.55 8.22
C VAL A 89 -5.51 0.37 7.80
N VAL A 90 -6.61 0.17 8.51
CA VAL A 90 -7.63 -0.86 8.27
C VAL A 90 -8.99 -0.22 8.57
N ALA A 91 -9.96 -0.37 7.67
CA ALA A 91 -11.32 0.12 7.89
C ALA A 91 -11.97 -0.54 9.12
N THR A 92 -12.53 0.28 10.02
CA THR A 92 -13.27 -0.15 11.20
C THR A 92 -14.64 -0.74 10.81
N ASN A 93 -15.32 -1.40 11.75
CA ASN A 93 -16.68 -1.89 11.51
C ASN A 93 -17.68 -0.74 11.27
N GLU A 94 -17.46 0.42 11.88
CA GLU A 94 -18.27 1.64 11.71
C GLU A 94 -18.09 2.19 10.29
N MET A 95 -16.85 2.35 9.81
CA MET A 95 -16.54 2.72 8.42
C MET A 95 -17.11 1.72 7.40
N TRP A 96 -17.09 0.41 7.67
CA TRP A 96 -17.75 -0.56 6.81
C TRP A 96 -19.28 -0.37 6.78
N GLY A 97 -19.89 0.00 7.90
CA GLY A 97 -21.29 0.40 7.98
C GLY A 97 -21.60 1.57 7.05
N GLU A 98 -20.82 2.66 7.15
CA GLU A 98 -20.96 3.83 6.28
C GLU A 98 -20.80 3.50 4.80
N ILE A 99 -19.81 2.67 4.44
CA ILE A 99 -19.60 2.21 3.06
C ILE A 99 -20.82 1.42 2.56
N TYR A 100 -21.41 0.54 3.38
CA TYR A 100 -22.62 -0.20 3.00
C TYR A 100 -23.83 0.72 2.85
N ASP A 101 -24.03 1.64 3.79
CA ASP A 101 -25.13 2.61 3.77
C ASP A 101 -25.03 3.49 2.52
N ARG A 102 -23.84 4.02 2.22
CA ARG A 102 -23.56 4.84 1.04
C ARG A 102 -23.73 4.09 -0.28
N ILE A 103 -23.31 2.82 -0.34
CA ILE A 103 -23.60 1.97 -1.51
C ILE A 103 -25.10 1.73 -1.64
N SER A 104 -25.83 1.50 -0.54
CA SER A 104 -27.29 1.35 -0.55
C SER A 104 -28.04 2.60 -1.01
N GLU A 105 -27.57 3.81 -0.66
CA GLU A 105 -28.07 5.08 -1.22
C GLU A 105 -27.89 5.13 -2.74
N LEU A 106 -26.67 4.86 -3.22
CA LEU A 106 -26.34 4.87 -4.64
C LEU A 106 -27.15 3.82 -5.43
N VAL A 107 -27.34 2.62 -4.87
CA VAL A 107 -28.17 1.54 -5.44
C VAL A 107 -29.65 1.92 -5.43
N SER A 108 -30.10 2.76 -4.50
CA SER A 108 -31.48 3.28 -4.47
C SER A 108 -31.70 4.37 -5.53
N ALA A 109 -30.70 5.22 -5.75
CA ALA A 109 -30.72 6.31 -6.74
C ALA A 109 -30.59 5.85 -8.21
N HIS A 110 -30.08 4.64 -8.47
CA HIS A 110 -29.87 4.08 -9.81
C HIS A 110 -30.72 2.81 -10.02
N ARG A 111 -31.13 2.49 -11.26
CA ARG A 111 -31.98 1.31 -11.49
C ARG A 111 -31.24 0.00 -11.24
N THR A 112 -30.01 -0.07 -11.74
CA THR A 112 -29.17 -1.27 -11.71
C THR A 112 -27.71 -0.88 -11.47
N THR A 113 -27.10 -1.46 -10.44
CA THR A 113 -25.71 -1.21 -10.03
C THR A 113 -24.88 -2.49 -10.03
N ILE A 114 -23.61 -2.42 -10.43
CA ILE A 114 -22.63 -3.50 -10.17
C ILE A 114 -21.64 -3.01 -9.10
N VAL A 115 -21.45 -3.79 -8.05
CA VAL A 115 -20.45 -3.53 -7.01
C VAL A 115 -19.28 -4.50 -7.20
N PHE A 116 -18.17 -4.02 -7.76
CA PHE A 116 -16.97 -4.83 -7.94
C PHE A 116 -16.10 -4.88 -6.67
N VAL A 117 -15.54 -6.06 -6.44
CA VAL A 117 -14.65 -6.38 -5.32
C VAL A 117 -13.52 -7.31 -5.79
N ASN A 118 -12.38 -7.28 -5.10
CA ASN A 118 -11.20 -8.03 -5.54
C ASN A 118 -11.17 -9.50 -5.07
N THR A 119 -11.95 -9.88 -4.06
CA THR A 119 -11.92 -11.24 -3.49
C THR A 119 -13.32 -11.84 -3.35
N ARG A 120 -13.39 -13.18 -3.40
CA ARG A 120 -14.64 -13.93 -3.22
C ARG A 120 -15.25 -13.71 -1.83
N ARG A 121 -14.39 -13.73 -0.80
CA ARG A 121 -14.75 -13.41 0.60
C ARG A 121 -15.39 -12.03 0.75
N LEU A 122 -14.83 -11.00 0.09
CA LEU A 122 -15.42 -9.67 0.13
C LEU A 122 -16.75 -9.60 -0.64
N SER A 123 -16.88 -10.37 -1.72
CA SER A 123 -18.12 -10.45 -2.53
C SER A 123 -19.30 -10.98 -1.72
N GLU A 124 -19.11 -12.07 -0.99
CA GLU A 124 -20.15 -12.65 -0.13
C GLU A 124 -20.48 -11.70 1.03
N ARG A 125 -19.47 -11.15 1.72
CA ARG A 125 -19.67 -10.22 2.85
C ARG A 125 -20.44 -8.96 2.44
N VAL A 126 -20.05 -8.32 1.34
CA VAL A 126 -20.69 -7.09 0.84
C VAL A 126 -22.10 -7.40 0.32
N ALA A 127 -22.30 -8.52 -0.38
CA ALA A 127 -23.64 -8.91 -0.84
C ALA A 127 -24.60 -9.15 0.32
N HIS A 128 -24.15 -9.81 1.38
CA HIS A 128 -24.95 -10.06 2.59
C HIS A 128 -25.37 -8.75 3.28
N HIS A 129 -24.43 -7.85 3.59
CA HIS A 129 -24.77 -6.59 4.28
C HIS A 129 -25.58 -5.60 3.44
N LEU A 130 -25.50 -5.67 2.10
CA LEU A 130 -26.37 -4.93 1.20
C LEU A 130 -27.75 -5.58 1.08
N ALA A 131 -27.85 -6.92 1.10
CA ALA A 131 -29.12 -7.65 1.15
C ALA A 131 -29.90 -7.37 2.46
N GLU A 132 -29.22 -7.28 3.60
CA GLU A 132 -29.84 -6.86 4.88
C GLU A 132 -30.48 -5.46 4.80
N ARG A 133 -29.93 -4.56 3.98
CA ARG A 133 -30.39 -3.16 3.81
C ARG A 133 -31.44 -2.99 2.72
N LEU A 134 -31.32 -3.72 1.62
CA LEU A 134 -32.10 -3.53 0.39
C LEU A 134 -33.12 -4.64 0.12
N GLY A 135 -33.08 -5.72 0.91
CA GLY A 135 -33.88 -6.94 0.73
C GLY A 135 -33.11 -8.06 0.00
N GLU A 136 -33.32 -9.30 0.44
CA GLU A 136 -32.62 -10.49 -0.07
C GLU A 136 -32.81 -10.72 -1.58
N GLU A 137 -33.98 -10.38 -2.14
CA GLU A 137 -34.24 -10.53 -3.57
C GLU A 137 -33.61 -9.42 -4.44
N ALA A 138 -33.13 -8.33 -3.84
CA ALA A 138 -32.61 -7.17 -4.56
C ALA A 138 -31.10 -7.23 -4.86
N VAL A 139 -30.34 -8.04 -4.11
CA VAL A 139 -28.87 -8.14 -4.17
C VAL A 139 -28.43 -9.60 -4.26
N LEU A 140 -27.53 -9.94 -5.20
CA LEU A 140 -26.88 -11.25 -5.25
C LEU A 140 -25.35 -11.14 -5.37
N ALA A 141 -24.65 -12.16 -4.86
CA ALA A 141 -23.22 -12.34 -5.11
C ALA A 141 -22.96 -13.01 -6.47
N HIS A 142 -21.84 -12.67 -7.13
CA HIS A 142 -21.42 -13.29 -8.38
C HIS A 142 -19.89 -13.50 -8.46
N HIS A 143 -19.46 -14.76 -8.40
CA HIS A 143 -18.06 -15.14 -8.60
C HIS A 143 -17.89 -16.59 -9.06
N GLY A 144 -16.71 -16.91 -9.60
CA GLY A 144 -16.41 -18.22 -10.20
C GLY A 144 -16.57 -19.46 -9.29
N SER A 145 -16.63 -19.28 -7.96
CA SER A 145 -16.96 -20.36 -7.01
C SER A 145 -18.46 -20.71 -6.93
N LEU A 146 -19.37 -19.91 -7.50
CA LEU A 146 -20.79 -20.25 -7.55
C LEU A 146 -21.08 -21.23 -8.68
N SER A 147 -22.10 -22.09 -8.48
CA SER A 147 -22.55 -23.00 -9.53
C SER A 147 -22.94 -22.24 -10.80
N ARG A 148 -22.81 -22.91 -11.95
CA ARG A 148 -23.22 -22.34 -13.23
C ARG A 148 -24.69 -21.89 -13.21
N GLN A 149 -25.57 -22.63 -12.54
CA GLN A 149 -26.98 -22.32 -12.45
C GLN A 149 -27.23 -21.03 -11.66
N LEU A 150 -26.61 -20.87 -10.48
CA LEU A 150 -26.73 -19.63 -9.70
C LEU A 150 -26.20 -18.41 -10.45
N ARG A 151 -25.05 -18.54 -11.13
CA ARG A 151 -24.50 -17.47 -11.98
C ARG A 151 -25.44 -17.09 -13.12
N GLN A 152 -25.97 -18.07 -13.85
CA GLN A 152 -26.95 -17.81 -14.91
C GLN A 152 -28.25 -17.17 -14.38
N THR A 153 -28.71 -17.54 -13.18
CA THR A 153 -29.86 -16.89 -12.53
C THR A 153 -29.57 -15.42 -12.21
N ALA A 154 -28.39 -15.10 -11.67
CA ALA A 154 -27.99 -13.72 -11.38
C ALA A 154 -27.77 -12.90 -12.66
N GLU A 155 -27.09 -13.46 -13.66
CA GLU A 155 -26.91 -12.85 -15.00
C GLU A 155 -28.27 -12.52 -15.65
N ALA A 156 -29.23 -13.45 -15.62
CA ALA A 156 -30.57 -13.24 -16.16
C ALA A 156 -31.38 -12.21 -15.36
N ALA A 157 -31.35 -12.29 -14.02
CA ALA A 157 -32.08 -11.36 -13.16
C ALA A 157 -31.54 -9.92 -13.24
N LEU A 158 -30.23 -9.74 -13.47
CA LEU A 158 -29.65 -8.42 -13.77
C LEU A 158 -30.09 -7.91 -15.15
N LYS A 159 -30.05 -8.77 -16.18
CA LYS A 159 -30.44 -8.42 -17.56
C LYS A 159 -31.93 -8.05 -17.68
N GLU A 160 -32.79 -8.73 -16.91
CA GLU A 160 -34.23 -8.43 -16.81
C GLU A 160 -34.53 -7.21 -15.92
N GLY A 161 -33.53 -6.68 -15.21
CA GLY A 161 -33.69 -5.56 -14.29
C GLY A 161 -34.51 -5.89 -13.04
N ARG A 162 -34.51 -7.15 -12.60
CA ARG A 162 -35.10 -7.61 -11.33
C ARG A 162 -34.17 -7.38 -10.15
N LEU A 163 -32.86 -7.47 -10.34
CA LEU A 163 -31.86 -7.11 -9.34
C LEU A 163 -31.60 -5.61 -9.35
N ARG A 164 -31.49 -5.02 -8.15
CA ARG A 164 -31.01 -3.64 -7.95
C ARG A 164 -29.49 -3.57 -7.92
N ALA A 165 -28.86 -4.58 -7.32
CA ALA A 165 -27.41 -4.71 -7.29
C ALA A 165 -26.94 -6.14 -7.54
N VAL A 166 -25.74 -6.28 -8.10
CA VAL A 166 -24.96 -7.52 -8.05
C VAL A 166 -23.56 -7.20 -7.54
N VAL A 167 -23.07 -7.97 -6.57
CA VAL A 167 -21.71 -7.83 -6.02
C VAL A 167 -20.83 -8.87 -6.68
N ALA A 168 -19.78 -8.44 -7.38
CA ALA A 168 -19.04 -9.32 -8.27
C ALA A 168 -17.51 -9.19 -8.15
N THR A 169 -16.84 -10.31 -8.38
CA THR A 169 -15.41 -10.31 -8.74
C THR A 169 -15.23 -10.13 -10.25
N ALA A 170 -14.02 -10.28 -10.80
CA ALA A 170 -13.71 -10.22 -12.24
C ALA A 170 -14.60 -11.10 -13.15
N SER A 171 -15.40 -12.01 -12.58
CA SER A 171 -16.43 -12.78 -13.28
C SER A 171 -17.49 -12.00 -14.09
N LEU A 172 -17.72 -10.70 -13.82
CA LEU A 172 -18.59 -9.84 -14.64
C LEU A 172 -17.83 -8.74 -15.41
N GLU A 173 -16.50 -8.81 -15.45
CA GLU A 173 -15.62 -7.77 -16.03
C GLU A 173 -15.61 -7.78 -17.56
N LEU A 174 -15.65 -8.99 -18.15
CA LEU A 174 -15.41 -9.23 -19.57
C LEU A 174 -16.70 -9.51 -20.35
N GLY A 175 -16.95 -8.66 -21.36
CA GLY A 175 -17.65 -9.01 -22.61
C GLY A 175 -19.15 -9.34 -22.56
N ILE A 176 -19.73 -9.65 -21.40
CA ILE A 176 -21.14 -9.99 -21.26
C ILE A 176 -22.06 -8.77 -21.42
N ASP A 177 -23.10 -8.93 -22.24
CA ASP A 177 -24.22 -8.00 -22.36
C ASP A 177 -25.21 -8.24 -21.20
N VAL A 178 -24.94 -7.57 -20.08
CA VAL A 178 -25.72 -7.70 -18.83
C VAL A 178 -26.89 -6.72 -18.74
N GLY A 179 -27.28 -6.09 -19.85
CA GLY A 179 -28.36 -5.11 -19.91
C GLY A 179 -27.92 -3.69 -19.51
N SER A 180 -28.89 -2.84 -19.15
CA SER A 180 -28.62 -1.45 -18.75
C SER A 180 -28.20 -1.36 -17.29
N VAL A 181 -26.90 -1.43 -17.04
CA VAL A 181 -26.28 -1.01 -15.78
C VAL A 181 -26.09 0.51 -15.84
N ASP A 182 -26.55 1.21 -14.80
CA ASP A 182 -26.44 2.67 -14.71
C ASP A 182 -25.16 3.09 -13.97
N LEU A 183 -24.78 2.35 -12.92
CA LEU A 183 -23.66 2.67 -12.05
C LEU A 183 -22.75 1.47 -11.79
N VAL A 184 -21.45 1.72 -11.69
CA VAL A 184 -20.46 0.79 -11.17
C VAL A 184 -19.83 1.36 -9.90
N CYS A 185 -19.96 0.62 -8.79
CA CYS A 185 -19.20 0.87 -7.57
C CYS A 185 -18.01 -0.12 -7.53
N GLN A 186 -16.88 0.29 -7.00
CA GLN A 186 -15.66 -0.53 -6.90
C GLN A 186 -15.05 -0.30 -5.51
N ILE A 187 -14.96 -1.34 -4.69
CA ILE A 187 -14.40 -1.26 -3.33
C ILE A 187 -12.90 -1.55 -3.37
N GLY A 188 -12.11 -0.62 -2.83
CA GLY A 188 -10.67 -0.54 -3.08
C GLY A 188 -10.35 -0.32 -4.56
N THR A 189 -9.08 -0.38 -4.96
CA THR A 189 -8.68 -0.32 -6.37
C THR A 189 -8.67 -1.72 -7.00
N PRO A 190 -8.89 -1.86 -8.32
CA PRO A 190 -8.62 -3.12 -9.03
C PRO A 190 -7.11 -3.39 -9.27
N ARG A 191 -6.21 -2.53 -8.78
CA ARG A 191 -4.75 -2.57 -8.96
C ARG A 191 -4.25 -2.51 -10.44
N SER A 192 -5.15 -2.30 -11.41
CA SER A 192 -4.85 -2.13 -12.85
C SER A 192 -5.79 -1.09 -13.48
N ILE A 193 -5.24 -0.23 -14.35
CA ILE A 193 -5.98 0.84 -15.03
C ILE A 193 -6.94 0.26 -16.09
N ALA A 194 -6.47 -0.71 -16.88
CA ALA A 194 -7.27 -1.38 -17.89
C ALA A 194 -8.43 -2.18 -17.27
N VAL A 195 -8.21 -2.82 -16.13
CA VAL A 195 -9.28 -3.52 -15.38
C VAL A 195 -10.32 -2.51 -14.87
N ALA A 196 -9.91 -1.37 -14.32
CA ALA A 196 -10.82 -0.31 -13.89
C ALA A 196 -11.74 0.16 -15.04
N LEU A 197 -11.16 0.42 -16.21
CA LEU A 197 -11.89 0.83 -17.40
C LEU A 197 -12.85 -0.27 -17.91
N GLN A 198 -12.48 -1.54 -17.88
CA GLN A 198 -13.36 -2.65 -18.28
C GLN A 198 -14.55 -2.84 -17.32
N ARG A 199 -14.32 -2.62 -16.01
CA ARG A 199 -15.35 -2.64 -14.96
C ARG A 199 -16.30 -1.45 -15.08
N ILE A 200 -15.78 -0.22 -15.12
CA ILE A 200 -16.59 1.00 -15.28
C ILE A 200 -17.37 0.98 -16.59
N GLY A 201 -16.76 0.48 -17.67
CA GLY A 201 -17.39 0.30 -18.97
C GLY A 201 -18.55 -0.71 -19.00
N ARG A 202 -18.90 -1.35 -17.86
CA ARG A 202 -20.19 -2.04 -17.70
C ARG A 202 -21.35 -1.05 -17.53
N SER A 203 -21.14 0.12 -16.91
CA SER A 203 -22.12 1.21 -16.91
C SER A 203 -22.26 1.79 -18.32
N GLY A 204 -23.49 2.09 -18.74
CA GLY A 204 -23.72 2.80 -20.01
C GLY A 204 -23.54 1.99 -21.29
N HIS A 205 -23.89 0.70 -21.28
CA HIS A 205 -23.79 -0.20 -22.45
C HIS A 205 -24.75 0.11 -23.64
N LYS A 206 -25.44 1.26 -23.64
CA LYS A 206 -26.25 1.69 -24.79
C LYS A 206 -25.36 2.37 -25.83
N VAL A 207 -25.67 2.14 -27.12
CA VAL A 207 -24.95 2.76 -28.26
C VAL A 207 -25.31 4.25 -28.43
N ASP A 208 -26.24 4.76 -27.63
CA ASP A 208 -26.60 6.16 -27.58
C ASP A 208 -25.45 7.01 -27.00
N ARG A 209 -24.96 7.97 -27.78
CA ARG A 209 -23.82 8.83 -27.41
C ARG A 209 -24.13 9.76 -26.22
N ALA A 210 -25.39 9.85 -25.80
CA ALA A 210 -25.81 10.69 -24.68
C ALA A 210 -25.56 10.09 -23.28
N PHE A 211 -25.20 8.81 -23.15
CA PHE A 211 -24.97 8.19 -21.83
C PHE A 211 -23.48 8.20 -21.43
N VAL A 212 -23.19 8.84 -20.30
CA VAL A 212 -21.84 8.87 -19.68
C VAL A 212 -21.72 7.72 -18.66
N PRO A 213 -20.80 6.76 -18.86
CA PRO A 213 -20.54 5.69 -17.87
C PRO A 213 -20.12 6.25 -16.52
N LYS A 214 -20.68 5.69 -15.45
CA LYS A 214 -20.48 6.15 -14.06
C LYS A 214 -19.70 5.14 -13.23
N GLY A 215 -18.65 5.62 -12.56
CA GLY A 215 -17.80 4.87 -11.65
C GLY A 215 -17.66 5.56 -10.29
N ARG A 216 -17.80 4.81 -9.20
CA ARG A 216 -17.49 5.27 -7.83
C ARG A 216 -16.52 4.31 -7.15
N PHE A 217 -15.36 4.82 -6.74
CA PHE A 217 -14.35 4.05 -6.01
C PHE A 217 -14.50 4.30 -4.51
N PHE A 218 -14.53 3.26 -3.69
CA PHE A 218 -14.63 3.35 -2.23
C PHE A 218 -13.27 3.01 -1.61
N ALA A 219 -12.57 4.02 -1.09
CA ALA A 219 -11.29 3.81 -0.40
C ALA A 219 -11.52 3.18 0.99
N THR A 220 -10.72 2.18 1.37
CA THR A 220 -10.83 1.53 2.69
C THR A 220 -9.65 1.79 3.62
N THR A 221 -8.57 2.37 3.11
CA THR A 221 -7.34 2.73 3.86
C THR A 221 -6.75 4.05 3.30
N ARG A 222 -5.86 4.70 4.07
CA ARG A 222 -5.13 5.90 3.62
C ARG A 222 -4.32 5.67 2.33
N ASP A 223 -3.69 4.51 2.17
CA ASP A 223 -2.96 4.16 0.94
C ASP A 223 -3.90 3.89 -0.24
N GLU A 224 -5.02 3.18 -0.02
CA GLU A 224 -6.03 2.99 -1.08
C GLU A 224 -6.66 4.30 -1.51
N LEU A 225 -6.76 5.31 -0.64
CA LEU A 225 -7.23 6.65 -1.00
C LEU A 225 -6.31 7.32 -2.03
N VAL A 226 -5.00 7.33 -1.75
CA VAL A 226 -3.97 7.86 -2.65
C VAL A 226 -3.94 7.06 -3.96
N GLU A 227 -4.12 5.74 -3.91
CA GLU A 227 -4.15 4.91 -5.11
C GLU A 227 -5.43 5.08 -5.94
N CYS A 228 -6.60 5.25 -5.32
CA CYS A 228 -7.85 5.61 -6.00
C CYS A 228 -7.70 6.96 -6.73
N ALA A 229 -7.11 7.95 -6.06
CA ALA A 229 -6.82 9.26 -6.63
C ALA A 229 -5.86 9.19 -7.83
N ALA A 230 -4.80 8.39 -7.72
CA ALA A 230 -3.87 8.09 -8.81
C ALA A 230 -4.59 7.39 -9.98
N LEU A 231 -5.39 6.37 -9.71
CA LEU A 231 -6.13 5.62 -10.73
C LEU A 231 -7.09 6.49 -11.55
N VAL A 232 -7.86 7.37 -10.88
CA VAL A 232 -8.75 8.31 -11.57
C VAL A 232 -7.95 9.31 -12.41
N ARG A 233 -6.81 9.80 -11.89
CA ARG A 233 -5.91 10.69 -12.65
C ARG A 233 -5.28 9.98 -13.86
N ALA A 234 -4.85 8.72 -13.73
CA ALA A 234 -4.36 7.91 -14.86
C ALA A 234 -5.39 7.80 -15.98
N ILE A 235 -6.65 7.46 -15.64
CA ILE A 235 -7.76 7.36 -16.60
C ILE A 235 -8.03 8.70 -17.29
N ARG A 236 -8.01 9.81 -16.53
CA ARG A 236 -8.19 11.18 -17.04
C ARG A 236 -6.99 11.67 -17.86
N ARG A 237 -5.77 11.19 -17.61
CA ARG A 237 -4.59 11.37 -18.48
C ARG A 237 -4.64 10.49 -19.74
N GLY A 238 -5.37 9.37 -19.71
CA GLY A 238 -5.43 8.40 -20.80
C GLY A 238 -4.30 7.36 -20.77
N LEU A 239 -3.72 7.11 -19.59
CA LEU A 239 -2.75 6.05 -19.37
C LEU A 239 -3.45 4.68 -19.38
N LEU A 240 -2.71 3.64 -19.80
CA LEU A 240 -3.16 2.24 -19.87
C LEU A 240 -2.00 1.32 -19.49
N ASP A 241 -2.30 0.14 -18.92
CA ASP A 241 -1.28 -0.84 -18.52
C ASP A 241 -0.71 -1.58 -19.75
N GLU A 242 0.62 -1.79 -19.80
CA GLU A 242 1.27 -2.52 -20.90
C GLU A 242 0.87 -4.02 -20.93
N ARG A 243 0.39 -4.48 -22.09
CA ARG A 243 0.06 -5.89 -22.33
C ARG A 243 1.26 -6.69 -22.85
N ARG A 244 2.15 -7.10 -21.94
CA ARG A 244 3.29 -7.98 -22.29
C ARG A 244 2.84 -9.40 -22.67
N GLN A 245 3.23 -9.86 -23.85
CA GLN A 245 3.04 -11.25 -24.28
C GLN A 245 4.15 -12.14 -23.72
N ARG A 246 3.79 -13.34 -23.24
CA ARG A 246 4.75 -14.32 -22.74
C ARG A 246 5.38 -15.10 -23.90
N PRO A 247 6.72 -15.16 -24.02
CA PRO A 247 7.37 -16.05 -24.97
C PRO A 247 7.28 -17.49 -24.47
N TRP A 248 7.01 -18.44 -25.36
CA TRP A 248 7.24 -19.88 -25.19
C TRP A 248 6.74 -20.55 -23.89
N PRO A 249 5.47 -20.42 -23.47
CA PRO A 249 4.95 -21.19 -22.33
C PRO A 249 4.99 -22.69 -22.63
N ARG A 250 6.00 -23.40 -22.10
CA ARG A 250 6.38 -24.76 -22.53
C ARG A 250 5.32 -25.80 -22.19
N ASP A 251 4.61 -25.59 -21.09
CA ASP A 251 3.54 -26.46 -20.61
C ASP A 251 2.26 -26.38 -21.49
N VAL A 252 1.93 -25.18 -21.98
CA VAL A 252 0.88 -24.94 -22.98
C VAL A 252 1.30 -25.55 -24.31
N LEU A 253 2.53 -25.35 -24.76
CA LEU A 253 3.03 -25.99 -25.98
C LEU A 253 2.98 -27.53 -25.90
N ALA A 254 3.35 -28.09 -24.75
CA ALA A 254 3.32 -29.54 -24.52
C ALA A 254 1.91 -30.14 -24.73
N GLN A 255 0.86 -29.56 -24.14
CA GLN A 255 -0.51 -30.05 -24.37
C GLN A 255 -0.99 -29.86 -25.82
N GLN A 256 -0.57 -28.78 -26.50
CA GLN A 256 -0.96 -28.56 -27.91
C GLN A 256 -0.27 -29.54 -28.85
N ILE A 257 1.02 -29.87 -28.62
CA ILE A 257 1.72 -30.94 -29.33
C ILE A 257 1.02 -32.28 -29.12
N VAL A 258 0.61 -32.61 -27.89
CA VAL A 258 -0.16 -33.84 -27.61
C VAL A 258 -1.51 -33.84 -28.32
N ALA A 259 -2.21 -32.70 -28.35
CA ALA A 259 -3.49 -32.57 -29.03
C ALA A 259 -3.37 -32.77 -30.56
N ALA A 260 -2.41 -32.10 -31.20
CA ALA A 260 -2.15 -32.20 -32.64
C ALA A 260 -1.71 -33.61 -33.06
N ALA A 261 -0.81 -34.24 -32.32
CA ALA A 261 -0.40 -35.63 -32.57
C ALA A 261 -1.52 -36.65 -32.25
N ALA A 262 -2.51 -36.28 -31.44
CA ALA A 262 -3.66 -37.13 -31.13
C ALA A 262 -4.79 -37.04 -32.16
N THR A 263 -4.79 -36.03 -33.05
CA THR A 263 -5.70 -35.94 -34.20
C THR A 263 -5.12 -36.62 -35.44
N GLU A 264 -3.83 -36.43 -35.72
CA GLU A 264 -3.16 -36.99 -36.89
C GLU A 264 -1.65 -37.21 -36.69
N THR A 265 -0.98 -37.73 -37.72
CA THR A 265 0.47 -37.96 -37.74
C THR A 265 1.17 -36.74 -38.33
N TRP A 266 2.22 -36.22 -37.68
CA TRP A 266 2.93 -35.01 -38.07
C TRP A 266 4.41 -35.29 -38.38
N GLY A 267 4.98 -34.58 -39.36
CA GLY A 267 6.43 -34.38 -39.43
C GLY A 267 6.90 -33.45 -38.30
N GLU A 268 8.06 -33.71 -37.69
CA GLU A 268 8.59 -32.89 -36.60
C GLU A 268 8.84 -31.43 -37.02
N ASP A 269 9.38 -31.23 -38.23
CA ASP A 269 9.69 -29.91 -38.79
C ASP A 269 8.40 -29.14 -39.17
N GLU A 270 7.37 -29.86 -39.63
CA GLU A 270 6.06 -29.29 -39.94
C GLU A 270 5.35 -28.82 -38.66
N LEU A 271 5.38 -29.63 -37.61
CA LEU A 271 4.80 -29.30 -36.31
C LEU A 271 5.55 -28.15 -35.61
N PHE A 272 6.87 -28.09 -35.74
CA PHE A 272 7.67 -26.95 -35.30
C PHE A 272 7.31 -25.67 -36.08
N THR A 273 7.16 -25.76 -37.40
CA THR A 273 6.73 -24.64 -38.25
C THR A 273 5.32 -24.16 -37.89
N LEU A 274 4.40 -25.08 -37.60
CA LEU A 274 3.06 -24.75 -37.11
C LEU A 274 3.11 -24.03 -35.76
N ALA A 275 3.92 -24.50 -34.80
CA ALA A 275 4.09 -23.80 -33.52
C ALA A 275 4.57 -22.36 -33.75
N ARG A 276 5.62 -22.18 -34.56
CA ARG A 276 6.18 -20.86 -34.91
C ARG A 276 5.25 -19.96 -35.73
N SER A 277 4.15 -20.48 -36.28
CA SER A 277 3.11 -19.65 -36.92
C SER A 277 2.26 -18.85 -35.92
N THR A 278 2.46 -19.02 -34.61
CA THR A 278 1.69 -18.35 -33.56
C THR A 278 2.56 -17.43 -32.70
N ALA A 279 2.00 -16.28 -32.29
CA ALA A 279 2.78 -15.15 -31.76
C ALA A 279 3.64 -15.46 -30.52
N PRO A 280 3.18 -16.24 -29.51
CA PRO A 280 4.02 -16.61 -28.37
C PRO A 280 5.24 -17.47 -28.74
N TYR A 281 5.29 -18.02 -29.96
CA TYR A 281 6.31 -18.98 -30.39
C TYR A 281 7.00 -18.60 -31.70
N ALA A 282 6.81 -17.38 -32.23
CA ALA A 282 7.37 -16.95 -33.51
C ALA A 282 8.91 -17.09 -33.58
N ASP A 283 9.57 -16.93 -32.45
CA ASP A 283 11.01 -16.98 -32.20
C ASP A 283 11.47 -18.23 -31.41
N LEU A 284 10.58 -19.23 -31.21
CA LEU A 284 10.86 -20.45 -30.46
C LEU A 284 12.14 -21.18 -30.97
N PRO A 285 13.16 -21.39 -30.11
CA PRO A 285 14.34 -22.17 -30.47
C PRO A 285 13.99 -23.64 -30.76
N ARG A 286 14.66 -24.25 -31.75
CA ARG A 286 14.40 -25.65 -32.11
C ARG A 286 14.73 -26.62 -30.97
N GLY A 287 15.81 -26.38 -30.22
CA GLY A 287 16.18 -27.21 -29.07
C GLY A 287 15.09 -27.30 -27.99
N GLU A 288 14.40 -26.19 -27.71
CA GLU A 288 13.28 -26.12 -26.77
C GLU A 288 12.09 -26.98 -27.22
N PHE A 289 11.73 -26.88 -28.50
CA PHE A 289 10.71 -27.74 -29.10
C PHE A 289 11.10 -29.22 -29.03
N ASP A 290 12.33 -29.55 -29.41
CA ASP A 290 12.83 -30.92 -29.39
C ASP A 290 12.91 -31.50 -27.96
N ALA A 291 13.21 -30.69 -26.96
CA ALA A 291 13.20 -31.08 -25.55
C ALA A 291 11.78 -31.43 -25.08
N ILE A 292 10.77 -30.62 -25.42
CA ILE A 292 9.36 -30.89 -25.11
C ILE A 292 8.87 -32.17 -25.83
N VAL A 293 9.18 -32.31 -27.12
CA VAL A 293 8.85 -33.52 -27.89
C VAL A 293 9.54 -34.76 -27.30
N THR A 294 10.79 -34.62 -26.83
CA THR A 294 11.52 -35.70 -26.13
C THR A 294 10.85 -36.08 -24.82
N MET A 295 10.55 -35.11 -23.95
CA MET A 295 9.85 -35.32 -22.68
C MET A 295 8.52 -36.06 -22.87
N LEU A 296 7.72 -35.66 -23.86
CA LEU A 296 6.43 -36.27 -24.17
C LEU A 296 6.52 -37.65 -24.87
N SER A 297 7.67 -37.96 -25.48
CA SER A 297 7.91 -39.23 -26.18
C SER A 297 8.53 -40.29 -25.28
N ASP A 298 9.52 -39.87 -24.49
CA ASP A 298 10.31 -40.73 -23.63
C ASP A 298 9.67 -40.84 -22.25
N GLY A 299 8.99 -39.79 -21.76
CA GLY A 299 8.26 -39.76 -20.50
C GLY A 299 9.15 -39.63 -19.26
N ILE A 300 8.54 -39.21 -18.15
CA ILE A 300 9.22 -39.02 -16.86
C ILE A 300 9.06 -40.29 -16.03
N ALA A 301 10.17 -40.93 -15.65
CA ALA A 301 10.15 -42.14 -14.83
C ALA A 301 10.04 -41.80 -13.33
N SER A 302 9.02 -42.33 -12.65
CA SER A 302 8.84 -42.23 -11.20
C SER A 302 8.75 -43.64 -10.57
N PRO A 303 8.79 -43.76 -9.23
CA PRO A 303 8.54 -45.03 -8.53
C PRO A 303 7.17 -45.67 -8.86
N ARG A 304 6.21 -44.89 -9.36
CA ARG A 304 4.85 -45.34 -9.72
C ARG A 304 4.68 -45.64 -11.21
N GLY A 305 5.76 -45.55 -12.00
CA GLY A 305 5.79 -45.84 -13.43
C GLY A 305 6.21 -44.63 -14.26
N ARG A 306 5.91 -44.68 -15.57
CA ARG A 306 6.33 -43.65 -16.53
C ARG A 306 5.17 -42.71 -16.85
N HIS A 307 5.36 -41.42 -16.57
CA HIS A 307 4.37 -40.35 -16.71
C HIS A 307 4.59 -39.54 -18.00
N GLY A 308 3.57 -38.80 -18.44
CA GLY A 308 3.66 -37.87 -19.58
C GLY A 308 3.92 -38.49 -20.97
N THR A 309 3.96 -39.82 -21.09
CA THR A 309 4.36 -40.52 -22.32
C THR A 309 3.23 -40.57 -23.37
N TRP A 310 2.93 -39.41 -23.96
CA TRP A 310 1.81 -39.23 -24.89
C TRP A 310 2.17 -39.38 -26.36
N LEU A 311 3.45 -39.29 -26.73
CA LEU A 311 3.91 -39.32 -28.11
C LEU A 311 4.68 -40.60 -28.45
N HIS A 312 4.49 -41.09 -29.66
CA HIS A 312 5.35 -42.06 -30.32
C HIS A 312 6.14 -41.31 -31.39
N ARG A 313 7.44 -41.14 -31.14
CA ARG A 313 8.39 -40.44 -32.02
C ARG A 313 9.23 -41.45 -32.79
N ASP A 314 9.10 -41.42 -34.10
CA ASP A 314 9.96 -42.13 -35.04
C ASP A 314 11.08 -41.18 -35.50
N ARG A 315 12.22 -41.23 -34.82
CA ARG A 315 13.39 -40.39 -35.12
C ARG A 315 14.09 -40.77 -36.44
N VAL A 316 13.76 -41.91 -37.05
CA VAL A 316 14.35 -42.34 -38.34
C VAL A 316 13.60 -41.68 -39.49
N ASN A 317 12.27 -41.63 -39.40
CA ASN A 317 11.42 -41.00 -40.41
C ASN A 317 11.09 -39.52 -40.10
N GLY A 318 11.44 -39.01 -38.92
CA GLY A 318 11.17 -37.63 -38.50
C GLY A 318 9.68 -37.37 -38.16
N VAL A 319 8.99 -38.38 -37.63
CA VAL A 319 7.52 -38.41 -37.53
C VAL A 319 7.04 -38.62 -36.09
N VAL A 320 6.03 -37.86 -35.68
CA VAL A 320 5.38 -37.94 -34.37
C VAL A 320 3.90 -38.29 -34.52
N ARG A 321 3.43 -39.22 -33.67
CA ARG A 321 2.00 -39.60 -33.57
C ARG A 321 1.59 -39.81 -32.11
N GLY A 322 0.32 -39.60 -31.79
CA GLY A 322 -0.22 -39.82 -30.45
C GLY A 322 -0.24 -41.30 -30.04
N ARG A 323 0.13 -41.59 -28.78
CA ARG A 323 -0.08 -42.89 -28.16
C ARG A 323 -1.54 -43.08 -27.74
N ARG A 324 -1.92 -44.34 -27.51
CA ARG A 324 -3.25 -44.69 -26.96
C ARG A 324 -3.44 -43.97 -25.61
N GLY A 325 -4.45 -43.10 -25.54
CA GLY A 325 -4.76 -42.28 -24.37
C GLY A 325 -4.49 -40.78 -24.54
N ALA A 326 -3.58 -40.38 -25.44
CA ALA A 326 -3.22 -38.98 -25.68
C ALA A 326 -4.43 -38.08 -25.94
N ARG A 327 -5.34 -38.51 -26.82
CA ARG A 327 -6.60 -37.80 -27.13
C ARG A 327 -7.47 -37.59 -25.88
N LEU A 328 -7.57 -38.58 -25.00
CA LEU A 328 -8.39 -38.47 -23.78
C LEU A 328 -7.72 -37.57 -22.74
N ALA A 329 -6.40 -37.65 -22.60
CA ALA A 329 -5.62 -36.77 -21.74
C ALA A 329 -5.79 -35.29 -22.15
N ALA A 330 -5.59 -34.97 -23.44
CA ALA A 330 -5.75 -33.63 -23.97
C ALA A 330 -7.17 -33.06 -23.77
N ILE A 331 -8.22 -33.84 -24.09
CA ILE A 331 -9.62 -33.40 -23.97
C ILE A 331 -10.04 -33.20 -22.51
N THR A 332 -9.60 -34.06 -21.58
CA THR A 332 -10.10 -34.04 -20.19
C THR A 332 -9.22 -33.25 -19.22
N SER A 333 -7.92 -33.16 -19.46
CA SER A 333 -6.96 -32.52 -18.54
C SER A 333 -6.26 -31.29 -19.12
N GLY A 334 -6.44 -30.98 -20.41
CA GLY A 334 -5.90 -29.76 -21.03
C GLY A 334 -6.56 -28.46 -20.57
N GLY A 335 -6.16 -27.37 -21.22
CA GLY A 335 -6.53 -25.99 -20.88
C GLY A 335 -5.41 -25.24 -20.13
N ALA A 336 -5.46 -23.91 -20.17
CA ALA A 336 -4.44 -23.04 -19.58
C ALA A 336 -4.78 -22.54 -18.16
N ILE A 337 -6.05 -22.58 -17.75
CA ILE A 337 -6.48 -22.20 -16.40
C ILE A 337 -5.99 -23.29 -15.42
N PRO A 338 -5.30 -22.93 -14.32
CA PRO A 338 -4.87 -23.88 -13.30
C PRO A 338 -6.05 -24.41 -12.49
N ASP A 339 -5.88 -25.61 -11.92
CA ASP A 339 -6.92 -26.26 -11.13
C ASP A 339 -6.69 -25.93 -9.64
N ASN A 340 -7.38 -24.92 -9.13
CA ASN A 340 -7.33 -24.58 -7.70
C ASN A 340 -7.94 -25.73 -6.90
N ALA A 341 -7.33 -26.08 -5.77
CA ALA A 341 -7.78 -27.17 -4.92
C ALA A 341 -9.05 -26.74 -4.17
N ASN A 342 -10.21 -27.08 -4.71
CA ASN A 342 -11.50 -26.72 -4.13
C ASN A 342 -12.35 -27.97 -3.87
N TYR A 343 -13.17 -27.93 -2.82
CA TYR A 343 -14.19 -28.92 -2.52
C TYR A 343 -15.53 -28.51 -3.14
N LEU A 344 -16.28 -29.48 -3.67
CA LEU A 344 -17.63 -29.26 -4.20
C LEU A 344 -18.65 -29.17 -3.06
N VAL A 345 -19.36 -28.04 -2.95
CA VAL A 345 -20.44 -27.87 -1.98
C VAL A 345 -21.74 -28.41 -2.59
N VAL A 346 -22.34 -29.39 -1.91
CA VAL A 346 -23.52 -30.13 -2.36
C VAL A 346 -24.62 -30.02 -1.31
N ALA A 347 -25.76 -29.46 -1.70
CA ALA A 347 -26.95 -29.35 -0.86
C ALA A 347 -27.66 -30.71 -0.75
N GLU A 348 -28.13 -31.03 0.46
CA GLU A 348 -28.96 -32.18 0.80
C GLU A 348 -30.35 -31.67 1.25
N PRO A 349 -31.44 -32.37 0.90
CA PRO A 349 -31.50 -33.70 0.25
C PRO A 349 -31.43 -33.69 -1.28
N GLU A 350 -31.39 -32.54 -1.96
CA GLU A 350 -31.53 -32.44 -3.42
C GLU A 350 -30.33 -33.00 -4.20
N GLY A 351 -29.16 -33.12 -3.56
CA GLY A 351 -27.90 -33.54 -4.20
C GLY A 351 -27.34 -32.52 -5.19
N THR A 352 -27.84 -31.28 -5.18
CA THR A 352 -27.48 -30.21 -6.11
C THR A 352 -26.17 -29.54 -5.72
N THR A 353 -25.30 -29.25 -6.69
CA THR A 353 -24.04 -28.54 -6.43
C THR A 353 -24.29 -27.04 -6.41
N VAL A 354 -24.12 -26.40 -5.25
CA VAL A 354 -24.35 -24.95 -5.06
C VAL A 354 -23.10 -24.12 -5.35
N GLY A 355 -21.90 -24.68 -5.15
CA GLY A 355 -20.64 -24.02 -5.51
C GLY A 355 -19.40 -24.78 -5.07
N THR A 356 -18.31 -24.03 -4.84
CA THR A 356 -17.02 -24.56 -4.37
C THR A 356 -16.35 -23.68 -3.32
N VAL A 357 -15.83 -24.32 -2.29
CA VAL A 357 -14.98 -23.70 -1.25
C VAL A 357 -13.55 -24.20 -1.35
N ASP A 358 -12.61 -23.49 -0.73
CA ASP A 358 -11.20 -23.88 -0.64
C ASP A 358 -11.03 -25.25 0.06
N GLU A 359 -10.00 -26.00 -0.32
CA GLU A 359 -9.67 -27.29 0.30
C GLU A 359 -9.34 -27.13 1.78
N ASP A 360 -8.51 -26.15 2.15
CA ASP A 360 -8.03 -26.03 3.52
C ASP A 360 -9.19 -25.59 4.44
N PHE A 361 -10.07 -24.68 3.97
CA PHE A 361 -11.32 -24.33 4.66
C PHE A 361 -12.23 -25.56 4.88
N ALA A 362 -12.39 -26.39 3.86
CA ALA A 362 -13.26 -27.57 3.94
C ALA A 362 -12.69 -28.68 4.84
N VAL A 363 -11.36 -28.73 5.03
CA VAL A 363 -10.68 -29.68 5.93
C VAL A 363 -10.68 -29.18 7.37
N GLU A 364 -10.55 -27.88 7.60
CA GLU A 364 -10.60 -27.25 8.93
C GLU A 364 -12.03 -27.17 9.50
N SER A 365 -13.07 -27.21 8.64
CA SER A 365 -14.49 -27.14 9.04
C SER A 365 -15.04 -28.43 9.67
N MET A 366 -15.95 -28.28 10.64
CA MET A 366 -16.65 -29.37 11.32
C MET A 366 -18.13 -29.49 10.90
N ALA A 367 -18.74 -30.64 11.23
CA ALA A 367 -20.18 -30.84 11.07
C ALA A 367 -20.94 -30.03 12.13
N GLY A 368 -21.90 -29.20 11.69
CA GLY A 368 -22.61 -28.22 12.50
C GLY A 368 -22.24 -26.77 12.18
N ASP A 369 -21.04 -26.53 11.65
CA ASP A 369 -20.56 -25.18 11.29
C ASP A 369 -21.42 -24.56 10.18
N ILE A 370 -21.57 -23.24 10.22
CA ILE A 370 -22.41 -22.47 9.31
C ILE A 370 -21.54 -21.49 8.52
N PHE A 371 -21.68 -21.46 7.20
CA PHE A 371 -20.92 -20.57 6.33
C PHE A 371 -21.76 -19.98 5.19
N LEU A 372 -21.33 -18.82 4.69
CA LEU A 372 -22.00 -18.08 3.63
C LEU A 372 -21.49 -18.52 2.24
N LEU A 373 -22.41 -18.82 1.32
CA LEU A 373 -22.11 -19.06 -0.09
C LEU A 373 -23.32 -18.73 -0.98
N GLY A 374 -23.12 -17.78 -1.90
CA GLY A 374 -24.17 -17.27 -2.78
C GLY A 374 -25.23 -16.49 -2.01
N THR A 375 -24.83 -15.63 -1.07
CA THR A 375 -25.72 -14.93 -0.10
C THR A 375 -26.55 -15.82 0.83
N THR A 376 -26.55 -17.15 0.67
CA THR A 376 -27.27 -18.10 1.52
C THR A 376 -26.36 -18.68 2.62
N SER A 377 -26.87 -18.80 3.85
CA SER A 377 -26.19 -19.50 4.95
C SER A 377 -26.38 -21.02 4.82
N TRP A 378 -25.28 -21.78 4.78
CA TRP A 378 -25.26 -23.23 4.66
C TRP A 378 -24.70 -23.88 5.93
N ARG A 379 -25.38 -24.89 6.48
CA ARG A 379 -24.90 -25.68 7.62
C ARG A 379 -24.24 -26.96 7.13
N ILE A 380 -23.01 -27.23 7.58
CA ILE A 380 -22.25 -28.42 7.21
C ILE A 380 -22.87 -29.65 7.89
N ARG A 381 -23.30 -30.62 7.09
CA ARG A 381 -23.73 -31.94 7.56
C ARG A 381 -22.58 -32.93 7.61
N ARG A 382 -21.68 -32.92 6.61
CA ARG A 382 -20.56 -33.85 6.51
C ARG A 382 -19.47 -33.35 5.56
N VAL A 383 -18.21 -33.51 5.97
CA VAL A 383 -17.05 -33.40 5.07
C VAL A 383 -16.76 -34.78 4.44
N GLU A 384 -16.63 -34.83 3.12
CA GLU A 384 -16.23 -36.01 2.33
C GLU A 384 -14.99 -35.66 1.49
N SER A 385 -14.26 -36.65 0.96
CA SER A 385 -13.07 -36.37 0.12
C SER A 385 -13.45 -35.60 -1.15
N GLY A 386 -13.07 -34.31 -1.22
CA GLY A 386 -13.38 -33.40 -2.33
C GLY A 386 -14.84 -32.90 -2.37
N ARG A 387 -15.64 -33.14 -1.33
CA ARG A 387 -17.06 -32.73 -1.26
C ARG A 387 -17.45 -32.27 0.14
N LEU A 388 -18.27 -31.24 0.22
CA LEU A 388 -18.87 -30.72 1.45
C LEU A 388 -20.39 -30.87 1.35
N ARG A 389 -20.98 -31.72 2.18
CA ARG A 389 -22.45 -31.90 2.25
C ARG A 389 -23.03 -30.88 3.19
N VAL A 390 -24.00 -30.11 2.71
CA VAL A 390 -24.63 -29.01 3.45
C VAL A 390 -26.14 -29.08 3.38
N GLU A 391 -26.80 -28.40 4.31
CA GLU A 391 -28.22 -28.06 4.23
C GLU A 391 -28.38 -26.53 4.39
N ASP A 392 -29.54 -26.00 4.03
CA ASP A 392 -29.88 -24.60 4.30
C ASP A 392 -29.91 -24.36 5.83
N ALA A 393 -29.24 -23.29 6.28
CA ALA A 393 -29.21 -22.89 7.67
C ALA A 393 -30.36 -21.91 8.05
N HIS A 394 -31.18 -21.51 7.08
CA HIS A 394 -32.35 -20.63 7.21
C HIS A 394 -32.02 -19.29 7.88
N GLY A 395 -31.03 -18.58 7.32
CA GLY A 395 -30.62 -17.25 7.80
C GLY A 395 -29.83 -17.23 9.12
N ALA A 396 -29.46 -18.39 9.67
CA ALA A 396 -28.58 -18.44 10.84
C ALA A 396 -27.21 -17.78 10.55
N ALA A 397 -26.65 -17.11 11.57
CA ALA A 397 -25.43 -16.31 11.47
C ALA A 397 -24.24 -17.12 10.92
N PRO A 398 -23.69 -16.75 9.74
CA PRO A 398 -22.65 -17.53 9.08
C PRO A 398 -21.24 -16.99 9.32
N SER A 399 -20.25 -17.88 9.22
CA SER A 399 -18.87 -17.51 8.90
C SER A 399 -18.72 -17.24 7.39
N VAL A 400 -17.71 -16.49 6.97
CA VAL A 400 -17.39 -16.34 5.53
C VAL A 400 -16.15 -17.19 5.22
N PRO A 401 -16.21 -18.14 4.27
CA PRO A 401 -15.06 -18.96 3.91
C PRO A 401 -13.84 -18.14 3.51
N PHE A 402 -12.65 -18.72 3.68
CA PHE A 402 -11.45 -18.21 3.04
C PHE A 402 -11.20 -18.93 1.71
N TRP A 403 -10.50 -18.26 0.81
CA TRP A 403 -9.96 -18.84 -0.42
C TRP A 403 -8.50 -18.43 -0.52
N ARG A 404 -7.60 -19.41 -0.63
CA ARG A 404 -6.17 -19.18 -0.82
C ARG A 404 -5.92 -18.95 -2.32
N GLY A 405 -5.33 -17.80 -2.65
CA GLY A 405 -5.08 -17.40 -4.03
C GLY A 405 -4.21 -16.15 -4.10
N GLU A 406 -3.53 -15.97 -5.22
CA GLU A 406 -2.75 -14.76 -5.49
C GLU A 406 -3.70 -13.57 -5.68
N ALA A 407 -3.57 -12.55 -4.83
CA ALA A 407 -4.23 -11.27 -5.04
C ALA A 407 -3.58 -10.52 -6.24
N PRO A 408 -4.33 -9.70 -6.98
CA PRO A 408 -3.73 -8.84 -8.01
C PRO A 408 -2.78 -7.83 -7.36
N GLY A 409 -1.56 -7.72 -7.88
CA GLY A 409 -0.62 -6.65 -7.55
C GLY A 409 -0.78 -5.45 -8.48
N ARG A 410 -0.32 -4.28 -8.05
CA ARG A 410 -0.35 -3.02 -8.79
C ARG A 410 0.48 -3.11 -10.07
N THR A 411 -0.06 -2.60 -11.17
CA THR A 411 0.65 -2.47 -12.45
C THR A 411 1.75 -1.42 -12.37
N PRO A 412 2.87 -1.56 -13.12
CA PRO A 412 3.95 -0.57 -13.13
C PRO A 412 3.44 0.86 -13.41
N GLU A 413 2.54 1.01 -14.37
CA GLU A 413 2.00 2.30 -14.80
C GLU A 413 1.15 2.98 -13.71
N LEU A 414 0.45 2.18 -12.89
CA LEU A 414 -0.29 2.70 -11.74
C LEU A 414 0.64 2.99 -10.54
N SER A 415 1.72 2.22 -10.36
CA SER A 415 2.78 2.50 -9.39
C SER A 415 3.53 3.80 -9.72
N ASP A 416 3.78 4.06 -11.01
CA ASP A 416 4.36 5.31 -11.50
C ASP A 416 3.41 6.49 -11.27
N GLU A 417 2.11 6.35 -11.58
CA GLU A 417 1.13 7.41 -11.33
C GLU A 417 0.93 7.72 -9.83
N VAL A 418 0.99 6.70 -8.95
CA VAL A 418 1.02 6.89 -7.48
C VAL A 418 2.28 7.64 -7.05
N SER A 419 3.43 7.33 -7.65
CA SER A 419 4.70 8.01 -7.38
C SER A 419 4.66 9.47 -7.82
N ASP A 420 4.24 9.73 -9.06
CA ASP A 420 3.98 11.06 -9.63
C ASP A 420 3.05 11.89 -8.73
N LEU A 421 1.99 11.26 -8.20
CA LEU A 421 1.00 11.93 -7.34
C LEU A 421 1.62 12.32 -6.00
N ARG A 422 2.30 11.38 -5.32
CA ARG A 422 2.98 11.63 -4.05
C ARG A 422 4.02 12.74 -4.16
N GLU A 423 4.88 12.69 -5.18
CA GLU A 423 5.90 13.71 -5.43
C GLU A 423 5.27 15.09 -5.70
N ARG A 424 4.17 15.14 -6.47
CA ARG A 424 3.49 16.40 -6.79
C ARG A 424 2.84 17.05 -5.57
N LEU A 425 2.26 16.27 -4.66
CA LEU A 425 1.65 16.79 -3.43
C LEU A 425 2.67 17.44 -2.50
N VAL A 426 3.90 16.93 -2.46
CA VAL A 426 5.01 17.54 -1.73
C VAL A 426 5.54 18.78 -2.45
N ALA A 427 5.63 18.75 -3.79
CA ALA A 427 6.11 19.89 -4.58
C ALA A 427 5.16 21.11 -4.56
N SER A 428 3.86 20.92 -4.29
CA SER A 428 2.89 22.01 -4.13
C SER A 428 2.98 22.76 -2.79
N ASP A 429 3.75 22.25 -1.83
CA ASP A 429 3.78 22.73 -0.43
C ASP A 429 4.79 23.88 -0.21
N ASP A 430 5.20 24.57 -1.28
CA ASP A 430 6.10 25.73 -1.20
C ASP A 430 5.42 26.86 -0.41
N ALA A 431 5.99 27.21 0.75
CA ALA A 431 5.34 27.86 1.89
C ALA A 431 4.76 29.27 1.64
N SER A 432 4.88 29.76 0.40
CA SER A 432 4.30 31.02 -0.08
C SER A 432 2.87 30.92 -0.62
N ARG A 433 2.30 29.69 -0.80
CA ARG A 433 0.99 29.50 -1.45
C ARG A 433 -0.10 28.78 -0.65
N GLY A 434 0.25 28.12 0.45
CA GLY A 434 -0.70 27.42 1.32
C GLY A 434 -1.23 26.10 0.74
N GLY A 435 -1.64 25.18 1.63
CA GLY A 435 -2.02 23.81 1.26
C GLY A 435 -3.28 23.67 0.39
N ASP A 436 -4.02 24.75 0.15
CA ASP A 436 -5.26 24.76 -0.65
C ASP A 436 -5.04 24.36 -2.12
N ASP A 437 -3.87 24.63 -2.72
CA ASP A 437 -3.61 24.25 -4.12
C ASP A 437 -3.52 22.72 -4.30
N ALA A 438 -2.93 22.02 -3.32
CA ALA A 438 -2.86 20.56 -3.31
C ALA A 438 -4.26 19.93 -3.19
N VAL A 439 -5.11 20.47 -2.30
CA VAL A 439 -6.49 20.03 -2.11
C VAL A 439 -7.33 20.30 -3.37
N ALA A 440 -7.23 21.51 -3.93
CA ALA A 440 -7.94 21.88 -5.16
C ALA A 440 -7.50 21.05 -6.37
N PHE A 441 -6.22 20.69 -6.46
CA PHE A 441 -5.69 19.77 -7.47
C PHE A 441 -6.29 18.36 -7.32
N LEU A 442 -6.31 17.80 -6.11
CA LEU A 442 -6.87 16.47 -5.84
C LEU A 442 -8.38 16.39 -6.15
N VAL A 443 -9.16 17.41 -5.76
CA VAL A 443 -10.59 17.47 -6.10
C VAL A 443 -10.78 17.53 -7.62
N ARG A 444 -10.08 18.45 -8.30
CA ARG A 444 -10.26 18.69 -9.74
C ARG A 444 -9.77 17.53 -10.60
N GLU A 445 -8.54 17.05 -10.37
CA GLU A 445 -7.86 16.10 -11.27
C GLU A 445 -8.04 14.63 -10.85
N CYS A 446 -8.08 14.35 -9.54
CA CYS A 446 -8.18 12.98 -9.00
C CYS A 446 -9.62 12.57 -8.62
N GLY A 447 -10.60 13.47 -8.68
CA GLY A 447 -12.00 13.14 -8.44
C GLY A 447 -12.32 12.80 -6.98
N LEU A 448 -11.51 13.30 -6.04
CA LEU A 448 -11.78 13.26 -4.61
C LEU A 448 -12.82 14.32 -4.22
N ASP A 449 -13.49 14.11 -3.10
CA ASP A 449 -14.19 15.16 -2.38
C ASP A 449 -13.18 16.00 -1.55
N ARG A 450 -13.66 17.03 -0.85
CA ARG A 450 -12.78 17.90 -0.05
C ARG A 450 -12.16 17.15 1.14
N SER A 451 -12.91 16.32 1.85
CA SER A 451 -12.41 15.56 3.00
C SER A 451 -11.33 14.57 2.57
N GLY A 452 -11.60 13.78 1.51
CA GLY A 452 -10.61 12.87 0.93
C GLY A 452 -9.35 13.57 0.43
N ALA A 453 -9.49 14.75 -0.20
CA ALA A 453 -8.34 15.53 -0.64
C ALA A 453 -7.49 16.06 0.53
N GLU A 454 -8.11 16.55 1.60
CA GLU A 454 -7.43 17.00 2.82
C GLU A 454 -6.72 15.83 3.54
N GLN A 455 -7.39 14.68 3.70
CA GLN A 455 -6.81 13.47 4.29
C GLN A 455 -5.63 12.92 3.47
N ALA A 456 -5.76 12.82 2.13
CA ALA A 456 -4.69 12.32 1.26
C ALA A 456 -3.45 13.22 1.29
N ALA A 457 -3.64 14.54 1.25
CA ALA A 457 -2.53 15.50 1.32
C ALA A 457 -1.86 15.49 2.71
N ALA A 458 -2.64 15.45 3.80
CA ALA A 458 -2.10 15.33 5.15
C ALA A 458 -1.31 14.03 5.35
N TYR A 459 -1.80 12.90 4.83
CA TYR A 459 -1.13 11.61 4.91
C TYR A 459 0.25 11.61 4.22
N VAL A 460 0.32 12.11 2.99
CA VAL A 460 1.59 12.18 2.24
C VAL A 460 2.57 13.14 2.90
N ARG A 461 2.12 14.30 3.42
CA ARG A 461 2.97 15.24 4.17
C ARG A 461 3.52 14.60 5.46
N ALA A 462 2.68 13.98 6.28
CA ALA A 462 3.10 13.35 7.53
C ALA A 462 4.11 12.20 7.31
N GLY A 463 3.90 11.39 6.25
CA GLY A 463 4.86 10.37 5.84
C GLY A 463 6.19 10.96 5.37
N THR A 464 6.14 12.03 4.56
CA THR A 464 7.33 12.72 4.04
C THR A 464 8.14 13.37 5.17
N ALA A 465 7.48 13.98 6.15
CA ALA A 465 8.14 14.61 7.29
C ALA A 465 8.84 13.59 8.20
N ALA A 466 8.19 12.45 8.49
CA ALA A 466 8.78 11.38 9.30
C ALA A 466 9.99 10.69 8.62
N LEU A 467 9.97 10.54 7.28
CA LEU A 467 11.04 9.89 6.52
C LEU A 467 12.13 10.86 6.02
N GLY A 468 11.86 12.17 6.03
CA GLY A 468 12.70 13.22 5.45
C GLY A 468 12.71 13.28 3.91
N ALA A 469 11.96 12.40 3.24
CA ALA A 469 11.72 12.39 1.81
C ALA A 469 10.44 11.59 1.50
N VAL A 470 9.87 11.78 0.31
CA VAL A 470 8.66 11.04 -0.11
C VAL A 470 9.03 9.76 -0.87
N PRO A 471 8.56 8.58 -0.46
CA PRO A 471 8.78 7.34 -1.20
C PRO A 471 8.08 7.36 -2.57
N SER A 472 8.85 7.09 -3.62
CA SER A 472 8.43 7.09 -5.02
C SER A 472 9.23 6.07 -5.84
N GLY A 473 8.88 5.84 -7.11
CA GLY A 473 9.71 5.06 -8.03
C GLY A 473 11.13 5.61 -8.26
N ARG A 474 11.41 6.85 -7.82
CA ARG A 474 12.71 7.53 -7.95
C ARG A 474 13.41 7.76 -6.59
N MET A 475 12.74 7.47 -5.47
CA MET A 475 13.24 7.65 -4.11
C MET A 475 12.78 6.48 -3.23
N LEU A 476 13.69 5.57 -2.91
CA LEU A 476 13.43 4.40 -2.06
C LEU A 476 13.97 4.65 -0.66
N ILE A 477 13.18 4.34 0.38
CA ILE A 477 13.54 4.68 1.76
C ILE A 477 13.57 3.42 2.62
N ALA A 478 14.69 3.18 3.30
CA ALA A 478 14.84 2.16 4.31
C ALA A 478 14.61 2.80 5.68
N GLU A 479 13.51 2.42 6.33
CA GLU A 479 13.15 2.82 7.69
C GLU A 479 13.45 1.67 8.67
N ARG A 480 14.04 1.98 9.82
CA ARG A 480 14.29 1.00 10.90
C ARG A 480 13.85 1.56 12.25
N PHE A 481 13.14 0.74 13.02
CA PHE A 481 12.67 1.10 14.36
C PHE A 481 12.57 -0.14 15.27
N PHE A 482 12.45 0.07 16.58
CA PHE A 482 12.31 -1.02 17.57
C PHE A 482 10.87 -1.52 17.70
N ASP A 483 10.69 -2.84 17.88
CA ASP A 483 9.40 -3.42 18.30
C ASP A 483 9.29 -3.50 19.83
N GLU A 484 8.06 -3.69 20.35
CA GLU A 484 7.82 -3.76 21.80
C GLU A 484 8.53 -4.96 22.48
N GLY A 485 8.95 -5.96 21.68
CA GLY A 485 9.75 -7.11 22.11
C GLY A 485 11.27 -6.92 21.99
N GLY A 486 11.78 -5.70 21.79
CA GLY A 486 13.22 -5.39 21.72
C GLY A 486 13.93 -5.81 20.41
N GLY A 487 13.18 -6.38 19.47
CA GLY A 487 13.65 -6.58 18.10
C GLY A 487 13.62 -5.27 17.32
N MET A 488 13.98 -5.34 16.04
CA MET A 488 13.75 -4.22 15.13
C MET A 488 12.89 -4.66 13.96
N GLN A 489 12.18 -3.72 13.38
CA GLN A 489 11.54 -3.88 12.08
C GLN A 489 12.28 -3.03 11.07
N LEU A 490 12.49 -3.58 9.88
CA LEU A 490 13.04 -2.90 8.72
C LEU A 490 11.92 -2.78 7.68
N VAL A 491 11.55 -1.57 7.31
CA VAL A 491 10.57 -1.29 6.26
C VAL A 491 11.29 -0.63 5.08
N LEU A 492 11.23 -1.27 3.91
CA LEU A 492 11.67 -0.67 2.65
C LEU A 492 10.44 -0.08 1.96
N HIS A 493 10.31 1.24 2.00
CA HIS A 493 9.30 2.00 1.29
C HIS A 493 9.65 2.03 -0.19
N ALA A 494 8.87 1.29 -0.97
CA ALA A 494 9.12 1.04 -2.39
C ALA A 494 7.77 0.89 -3.10
N PRO A 495 7.14 1.97 -3.59
CA PRO A 495 5.81 1.95 -4.19
C PRO A 495 5.76 1.34 -5.61
N LEU A 496 6.60 0.35 -5.86
CA LEU A 496 6.88 -0.28 -7.16
C LEU A 496 5.86 -1.37 -7.54
N GLY A 497 4.98 -1.78 -6.62
CA GLY A 497 4.02 -2.86 -6.82
C GLY A 497 4.51 -4.22 -6.30
N ALA A 498 3.57 -5.07 -5.89
CA ALA A 498 3.83 -6.25 -5.08
C ALA A 498 4.68 -7.32 -5.79
N ARG A 499 4.69 -7.36 -7.12
CA ARG A 499 5.46 -8.34 -7.91
C ARG A 499 6.98 -8.08 -7.86
N ILE A 500 7.38 -6.81 -7.92
CA ILE A 500 8.77 -6.37 -7.75
C ILE A 500 9.17 -6.51 -6.28
N ASN A 501 8.33 -6.03 -5.36
CA ASN A 501 8.62 -6.07 -3.92
C ASN A 501 8.73 -7.50 -3.37
N ARG A 502 7.91 -8.45 -3.88
CA ARG A 502 8.02 -9.89 -3.56
C ARG A 502 9.34 -10.49 -4.01
N ALA A 503 9.76 -10.16 -5.24
CA ALA A 503 11.05 -10.57 -5.78
C ALA A 503 12.20 -10.04 -4.91
N TRP A 504 12.16 -8.75 -4.60
CA TRP A 504 13.19 -8.09 -3.80
C TRP A 504 13.25 -8.67 -2.37
N GLY A 505 12.10 -8.81 -1.71
CA GLY A 505 12.01 -9.33 -0.33
C GLY A 505 12.51 -10.77 -0.20
N LEU A 506 12.22 -11.64 -1.17
CA LEU A 506 12.76 -13.01 -1.19
C LEU A 506 14.28 -13.03 -1.38
N ALA A 507 14.80 -12.25 -2.34
CA ALA A 507 16.23 -12.15 -2.59
C ALA A 507 17.00 -11.57 -1.39
N LEU A 508 16.45 -10.53 -0.74
CA LEU A 508 16.98 -9.99 0.51
C LEU A 508 16.96 -11.02 1.64
N ARG A 509 15.85 -11.74 1.87
CA ARG A 509 15.79 -12.78 2.90
C ARG A 509 16.89 -13.82 2.69
N LYS A 510 17.10 -14.31 1.47
CA LYS A 510 18.18 -15.27 1.16
C LYS A 510 19.58 -14.70 1.45
N ARG A 511 19.82 -13.40 1.19
CA ARG A 511 21.07 -12.72 1.55
C ARG A 511 21.24 -12.63 3.07
N PHE A 512 20.22 -12.19 3.81
CA PHE A 512 20.23 -12.18 5.27
C PHE A 512 20.49 -13.58 5.86
N CYS A 513 19.80 -14.62 5.39
CA CYS A 513 20.05 -16.00 5.85
C CYS A 513 21.50 -16.45 5.60
N ARG A 514 22.11 -16.11 4.45
CA ARG A 514 23.52 -16.44 4.16
C ARG A 514 24.53 -15.63 4.99
N SER A 515 24.18 -14.42 5.43
CA SER A 515 25.04 -13.54 6.22
C SER A 515 24.94 -13.77 7.74
N PHE A 516 23.75 -14.11 8.25
CA PHE A 516 23.46 -14.17 9.70
C PHE A 516 22.95 -15.54 10.18
N ASN A 517 22.76 -16.51 9.29
CA ASN A 517 22.34 -17.90 9.60
C ASN A 517 21.03 -18.02 10.40
N VAL A 518 20.08 -17.10 10.18
CA VAL A 518 18.74 -17.10 10.79
C VAL A 518 17.70 -16.82 9.70
N GLU A 519 16.57 -17.52 9.73
CA GLU A 519 15.43 -17.22 8.86
C GLU A 519 14.64 -16.01 9.37
N LEU A 520 14.35 -15.07 8.48
CA LEU A 520 13.62 -13.83 8.81
C LEU A 520 12.18 -13.88 8.32
N GLN A 521 11.25 -13.48 9.19
CA GLN A 521 9.87 -13.18 8.81
C GLN A 521 9.86 -11.96 7.87
N ALA A 522 9.16 -12.07 6.74
CA ALA A 522 9.08 -10.97 5.78
C ALA A 522 7.73 -10.91 5.04
N ALA A 523 7.30 -9.71 4.67
CA ALA A 523 6.15 -9.48 3.81
C ALA A 523 6.44 -8.44 2.73
N ALA A 524 5.77 -8.54 1.58
CA ALA A 524 5.86 -7.59 0.48
C ALA A 524 4.45 -7.17 0.02
N THR A 525 4.22 -5.87 0.02
CA THR A 525 2.99 -5.19 -0.42
C THR A 525 3.25 -4.39 -1.70
N ASP A 526 2.25 -3.72 -2.25
CA ASP A 526 2.44 -2.79 -3.36
C ASP A 526 3.26 -1.54 -2.99
N ASN A 527 3.27 -1.16 -1.71
CA ASN A 527 3.90 0.05 -1.21
C ASN A 527 5.28 -0.16 -0.57
N GLY A 528 5.64 -1.42 -0.26
CA GLY A 528 6.98 -1.75 0.23
C GLY A 528 7.10 -3.14 0.85
N ILE A 529 8.24 -3.37 1.51
CA ILE A 529 8.65 -4.65 2.10
C ILE A 529 8.88 -4.45 3.60
N VAL A 530 8.46 -5.38 4.44
CA VAL A 530 8.86 -5.44 5.86
C VAL A 530 9.67 -6.70 6.14
N ILE A 531 10.73 -6.56 6.92
CA ILE A 531 11.60 -7.63 7.41
C ILE A 531 11.75 -7.46 8.93
N SER A 532 11.39 -8.49 9.71
CA SER A 532 11.58 -8.49 11.15
C SER A 532 13.00 -8.93 11.51
N LEU A 533 13.80 -8.04 12.12
CA LEU A 533 15.19 -8.26 12.49
C LEU A 533 15.33 -8.72 13.95
N SER A 534 16.12 -9.78 14.17
CA SER A 534 16.47 -10.25 15.53
C SER A 534 17.60 -9.41 16.16
N GLU A 535 17.96 -9.71 17.41
CA GLU A 535 19.05 -9.02 18.13
C GLU A 535 20.41 -9.11 17.43
N GLN A 536 20.69 -10.24 16.76
CA GLN A 536 21.95 -10.52 16.05
C GLN A 536 22.15 -9.68 14.78
N HIS A 537 21.10 -9.01 14.31
CA HIS A 537 21.14 -8.20 13.10
C HIS A 537 21.46 -6.75 13.48
N SER A 538 22.75 -6.39 13.48
CA SER A 538 23.20 -5.01 13.38
C SER A 538 24.04 -4.85 12.11
N PHE A 539 23.77 -3.77 11.40
CA PHE A 539 24.44 -3.37 10.17
C PHE A 539 24.04 -1.92 9.84
N PRO A 540 24.81 -1.24 8.97
CA PRO A 540 24.46 0.09 8.51
C PRO A 540 23.26 0.05 7.58
N LEU A 541 22.22 0.80 7.91
CA LEU A 541 20.92 0.71 7.23
C LEU A 541 21.02 0.99 5.73
N GLU A 542 21.90 1.92 5.33
CA GLU A 542 22.18 2.26 3.93
C GLU A 542 22.81 1.12 3.10
N VAL A 543 23.37 0.08 3.75
CA VAL A 543 23.96 -1.07 3.05
C VAL A 543 22.87 -2.01 2.51
N VAL A 544 21.62 -1.95 3.02
CA VAL A 544 20.52 -2.84 2.56
C VAL A 544 20.28 -2.75 1.05
N PHE A 545 20.39 -1.55 0.48
CA PHE A 545 20.23 -1.28 -0.95
C PHE A 545 21.34 -1.91 -1.81
N ARG A 546 22.48 -2.29 -1.20
CA ARG A 546 23.66 -2.90 -1.85
C ARG A 546 23.81 -4.40 -1.58
N PHE A 547 22.86 -5.05 -0.90
CA PHE A 547 22.90 -6.50 -0.67
C PHE A 547 22.64 -7.34 -1.94
N LEU A 548 22.13 -6.72 -3.01
CA LEU A 548 21.89 -7.34 -4.31
C LEU A 548 22.67 -6.60 -5.39
N HIS A 549 23.06 -7.31 -6.44
CA HIS A 549 23.81 -6.79 -7.60
C HIS A 549 23.05 -7.17 -8.88
N PRO A 550 22.92 -6.29 -9.89
CA PRO A 550 22.08 -6.56 -11.07
C PRO A 550 22.46 -7.81 -11.86
N GLU A 551 23.73 -8.21 -11.78
CA GLU A 551 24.26 -9.40 -12.45
C GLU A 551 23.93 -10.72 -11.71
N THR A 552 23.74 -10.69 -10.39
CA THR A 552 23.53 -11.91 -9.57
C THR A 552 22.15 -11.99 -8.93
N VAL A 553 21.33 -10.94 -9.04
CA VAL A 553 20.02 -10.86 -8.37
C VAL A 553 19.06 -11.97 -8.82
N GLU A 554 19.10 -12.36 -10.09
CA GLU A 554 18.30 -13.44 -10.67
C GLU A 554 18.70 -14.82 -10.13
N GLU A 555 20.01 -15.10 -10.00
CA GLU A 555 20.53 -16.34 -9.41
C GLU A 555 20.16 -16.44 -7.93
N VAL A 556 20.34 -15.36 -7.18
CA VAL A 556 19.98 -15.25 -5.76
C VAL A 556 18.47 -15.44 -5.56
N LEU A 557 17.65 -14.79 -6.39
CA LEU A 557 16.20 -14.91 -6.33
C LEU A 557 15.74 -16.32 -6.68
N THR A 558 16.33 -16.95 -7.69
CA THR A 558 16.03 -18.35 -8.05
C THR A 558 16.27 -19.27 -6.85
N GLN A 559 17.44 -19.16 -6.20
CA GLN A 559 17.79 -19.92 -4.99
C GLN A 559 16.98 -19.52 -3.73
N ALA A 560 16.30 -18.37 -3.73
CA ALA A 560 15.39 -17.92 -2.68
C ALA A 560 13.94 -18.39 -2.88
N MET A 561 13.53 -18.51 -4.15
CA MET A 561 12.19 -18.85 -4.58
C MET A 561 11.94 -20.36 -4.59
N LEU A 562 12.97 -21.18 -4.86
CA LEU A 562 12.90 -22.65 -4.80
C LEU A 562 12.23 -23.19 -3.50
N PRO A 563 12.65 -22.83 -2.27
CA PRO A 563 11.98 -23.28 -1.05
C PRO A 563 10.67 -22.54 -0.75
N ALA A 564 10.24 -21.56 -1.55
CA ALA A 564 9.04 -20.79 -1.28
C ALA A 564 7.76 -21.54 -1.69
N PRO A 565 6.63 -21.39 -0.97
CA PRO A 565 5.37 -22.12 -1.23
C PRO A 565 4.84 -22.00 -2.66
N MET A 566 5.10 -20.88 -3.31
CA MET A 566 4.69 -20.62 -4.69
C MET A 566 5.26 -21.63 -5.69
N PHE A 567 6.50 -22.13 -5.48
CA PHE A 567 7.14 -23.05 -6.40
C PHE A 567 6.36 -24.38 -6.50
N GLY A 568 5.98 -24.98 -5.36
CA GLY A 568 5.19 -26.21 -5.33
C GLY A 568 3.77 -26.05 -5.93
N ALA A 569 3.17 -24.86 -5.80
CA ALA A 569 1.90 -24.54 -6.44
C ALA A 569 2.04 -24.43 -7.97
N ARG A 570 3.02 -23.65 -8.44
CA ARG A 570 3.32 -23.39 -9.86
C ARG A 570 3.79 -24.67 -10.58
N TRP A 571 4.65 -25.47 -9.96
CA TRP A 571 5.06 -26.79 -10.44
C TRP A 571 3.86 -27.68 -10.75
N ARG A 572 2.92 -27.77 -9.82
CA ARG A 572 1.70 -28.57 -9.97
C ARG A 572 0.78 -28.04 -11.07
N TRP A 573 0.75 -26.73 -11.29
CA TRP A 573 0.02 -26.13 -12.42
C TRP A 573 0.68 -26.53 -13.74
N ASN A 574 1.99 -26.34 -13.89
CA ASN A 574 2.75 -26.65 -15.11
C ASN A 574 2.75 -28.15 -15.43
N ALA A 575 3.00 -29.00 -14.45
CA ALA A 575 2.92 -30.46 -14.60
C ALA A 575 1.52 -30.94 -15.00
N SER A 576 0.46 -30.25 -14.54
CA SER A 576 -0.92 -30.54 -14.97
C SER A 576 -1.23 -30.01 -16.37
N ARG A 577 -0.81 -28.78 -16.69
CA ARG A 577 -1.01 -28.13 -18.00
C ARG A 577 -0.24 -28.85 -19.11
N ALA A 578 0.95 -29.37 -18.82
CA ALA A 578 1.73 -30.20 -19.72
C ALA A 578 1.26 -31.66 -19.84
N LEU A 579 0.17 -32.05 -19.17
CA LEU A 579 -0.37 -33.41 -19.11
C LEU A 579 0.57 -34.46 -18.49
N ALA A 580 1.61 -34.05 -17.76
CA ALA A 580 2.48 -34.97 -17.01
C ALA A 580 1.73 -35.56 -15.80
N VAL A 581 0.90 -34.75 -15.14
CA VAL A 581 -0.08 -35.16 -14.13
C VAL A 581 -1.49 -34.93 -14.69
N LEU A 582 -2.36 -35.94 -14.65
CA LEU A 582 -3.72 -35.83 -15.17
C LEU A 582 -4.71 -35.33 -14.11
N ARG A 583 -5.51 -34.33 -14.50
CA ARG A 583 -6.65 -33.79 -13.72
C ARG A 583 -7.82 -34.77 -13.64
N PHE A 584 -7.95 -35.66 -14.63
CA PHE A 584 -9.00 -36.68 -14.70
C PHE A 584 -8.41 -38.07 -14.91
N ALA A 585 -8.94 -39.07 -14.21
CA ALA A 585 -8.58 -40.48 -14.33
C ALA A 585 -9.82 -41.37 -14.15
N GLY A 586 -9.94 -42.43 -14.95
CA GLY A 586 -11.08 -43.36 -14.86
C GLY A 586 -12.46 -42.69 -15.06
N GLY A 587 -12.52 -41.61 -15.85
CA GLY A 587 -13.76 -40.84 -16.08
C GLY A 587 -14.19 -39.93 -14.92
N ARG A 588 -13.35 -39.73 -13.90
CA ARG A 588 -13.62 -38.86 -12.73
C ARG A 588 -12.50 -37.86 -12.53
N LYS A 589 -12.80 -36.70 -11.92
CA LYS A 589 -11.76 -35.74 -11.51
C LYS A 589 -10.92 -36.36 -10.39
N VAL A 590 -9.61 -36.15 -10.44
CA VAL A 590 -8.67 -36.62 -9.41
C VAL A 590 -8.82 -35.72 -8.16
N PRO A 591 -9.02 -36.26 -6.95
CA PRO A 591 -9.09 -35.48 -5.73
C PRO A 591 -7.80 -34.65 -5.48
N PRO A 592 -7.89 -33.41 -4.99
CA PRO A 592 -6.72 -32.55 -4.80
C PRO A 592 -5.57 -33.15 -3.97
N PRO A 593 -5.79 -33.91 -2.87
CA PRO A 593 -4.70 -34.57 -2.14
C PRO A 593 -3.92 -35.58 -2.99
N ILE A 594 -4.62 -36.32 -3.85
CA ILE A 594 -4.00 -37.30 -4.77
C ILE A 594 -3.28 -36.57 -5.91
N LEU A 595 -3.79 -35.41 -6.34
CA LEU A 595 -3.13 -34.57 -7.34
C LEU A 595 -1.84 -33.95 -6.79
N ARG A 596 -1.84 -33.46 -5.54
CA ARG A 596 -0.64 -32.99 -4.82
C ARG A 596 0.41 -34.11 -4.74
N MET A 597 0.08 -35.23 -4.09
CA MET A 597 0.99 -36.38 -3.96
C MET A 597 1.61 -36.83 -5.31
N ARG A 598 0.83 -36.90 -6.40
CA ARG A 598 1.36 -37.24 -7.73
C ARG A 598 2.27 -36.18 -8.34
N SER A 599 2.02 -34.91 -8.04
CA SER A 599 2.86 -33.80 -8.44
C SER A 599 4.18 -33.80 -7.67
N ASP A 600 4.14 -34.17 -6.40
CA ASP A 600 5.29 -34.22 -5.50
C ASP A 600 6.18 -35.44 -5.83
N ASP A 601 5.57 -36.61 -6.12
CA ASP A 601 6.28 -37.78 -6.69
C ASP A 601 7.01 -37.43 -8.00
N LEU A 602 6.39 -36.60 -8.84
CA LEU A 602 6.96 -36.15 -10.11
C LEU A 602 8.09 -35.15 -9.88
N LEU A 603 7.96 -34.25 -8.91
CA LEU A 603 9.01 -33.32 -8.52
C LEU A 603 10.24 -34.08 -8.04
N ALA A 604 10.05 -35.06 -7.15
CA ALA A 604 11.12 -35.91 -6.64
C ALA A 604 11.85 -36.71 -7.73
N ALA A 605 11.14 -37.06 -8.82
CA ALA A 605 11.71 -37.78 -9.96
C ALA A 605 12.52 -36.89 -10.93
N VAL A 606 12.10 -35.63 -11.11
CA VAL A 606 12.74 -34.69 -12.06
C VAL A 606 13.81 -33.84 -11.37
N PHE A 607 13.52 -33.37 -10.16
CA PHE A 607 14.32 -32.41 -9.42
C PHE A 607 14.51 -32.92 -7.97
N PRO A 608 15.31 -33.98 -7.76
CA PRO A 608 15.47 -34.60 -6.44
C PRO A 608 16.08 -33.66 -5.39
N ASP A 609 17.03 -32.80 -5.78
CA ASP A 609 17.67 -31.84 -4.88
C ASP A 609 16.67 -30.83 -4.26
N GLN A 610 15.53 -30.58 -4.92
CA GLN A 610 14.47 -29.67 -4.42
C GLN A 610 13.63 -30.25 -3.27
N VAL A 611 13.59 -31.59 -3.14
CA VAL A 611 12.87 -32.30 -2.05
C VAL A 611 13.82 -33.04 -1.12
N ALA A 612 15.13 -32.88 -1.30
CA ALA A 612 16.13 -33.43 -0.41
C ALA A 612 16.10 -32.74 0.96
N CYS A 613 16.46 -33.48 2.03
CA CYS A 613 16.65 -32.88 3.34
C CYS A 613 17.78 -31.83 3.27
N GLN A 614 17.56 -30.66 3.86
CA GLN A 614 18.56 -29.57 3.90
C GLN A 614 19.90 -30.02 4.51
N GLU A 615 19.88 -30.92 5.50
CA GLU A 615 21.09 -31.50 6.10
C GLU A 615 21.96 -32.29 5.11
N ASN A 616 21.39 -32.77 4.00
CA ASN A 616 22.10 -33.54 2.96
C ASN A 616 22.53 -32.66 1.77
N LEU A 617 22.16 -31.38 1.74
CA LEU A 617 22.49 -30.45 0.65
C LEU A 617 23.66 -29.55 1.08
N THR A 618 24.77 -29.61 0.34
CA THR A 618 25.92 -28.73 0.57
C THR A 618 25.98 -27.65 -0.52
N GLY A 619 25.59 -26.42 -0.17
CA GLY A 619 25.61 -25.27 -1.07
C GLY A 619 24.25 -24.95 -1.71
N ASP A 620 24.28 -24.30 -2.88
CA ASP A 620 23.08 -23.90 -3.62
C ASP A 620 22.47 -25.09 -4.39
N VAL A 621 21.15 -25.09 -4.56
CA VAL A 621 20.37 -26.20 -5.14
C VAL A 621 20.66 -26.32 -6.64
N ARG A 622 21.05 -27.51 -7.10
CA ARG A 622 21.40 -27.76 -8.51
C ARG A 622 20.13 -27.95 -9.35
N ILE A 623 19.87 -26.98 -10.21
CA ILE A 623 18.69 -26.99 -11.10
C ILE A 623 18.95 -27.95 -12.28
N PRO A 624 18.08 -28.95 -12.54
CA PRO A 624 18.20 -29.84 -13.69
C PRO A 624 17.67 -29.16 -14.97
N ASP A 625 18.35 -29.41 -16.09
CA ASP A 625 17.89 -29.09 -17.45
C ASP A 625 16.67 -29.96 -17.80
N HIS A 626 15.45 -29.39 -17.66
CA HIS A 626 14.21 -30.11 -17.89
C HIS A 626 13.02 -29.14 -18.13
N PRO A 627 12.29 -29.24 -19.26
CA PRO A 627 11.29 -28.23 -19.67
C PRO A 627 10.24 -27.81 -18.64
N LEU A 628 9.80 -28.72 -17.76
CA LEU A 628 8.85 -28.38 -16.67
C LEU A 628 9.48 -27.59 -15.52
N VAL A 629 10.77 -27.81 -15.25
CA VAL A 629 11.51 -27.08 -14.21
C VAL A 629 11.78 -25.67 -14.72
N ASP A 630 12.27 -25.53 -15.95
CA ASP A 630 12.51 -24.25 -16.61
C ASP A 630 11.24 -23.41 -16.71
N GLU A 631 10.12 -24.02 -17.12
CA GLU A 631 8.82 -23.34 -17.14
C GLU A 631 8.36 -22.93 -15.74
N THR A 632 8.59 -23.76 -14.72
CA THR A 632 8.19 -23.44 -13.34
C THR A 632 9.02 -22.32 -12.74
N ILE A 633 10.34 -22.32 -12.97
CA ILE A 633 11.21 -21.23 -12.55
C ILE A 633 10.80 -19.94 -13.26
N ARG A 634 10.59 -19.98 -14.59
CA ARG A 634 10.14 -18.83 -15.38
C ARG A 634 8.79 -18.29 -14.91
N ASP A 635 7.82 -19.17 -14.66
CA ASP A 635 6.48 -18.83 -14.17
C ASP A 635 6.57 -18.11 -12.80
N CYS A 636 7.41 -18.62 -11.89
CA CYS A 636 7.65 -17.95 -10.62
C CYS A 636 8.35 -16.60 -10.77
N LEU A 637 9.38 -16.49 -11.62
CA LEU A 637 10.20 -15.27 -11.79
C LEU A 637 9.49 -14.13 -12.55
N HIS A 638 8.67 -14.46 -13.57
CA HIS A 638 8.06 -13.46 -14.47
C HIS A 638 6.52 -13.42 -14.44
N GLU A 639 5.80 -14.31 -13.75
CA GLU A 639 4.35 -14.16 -13.49
C GLU A 639 4.09 -13.86 -12.00
N ALA A 640 4.45 -14.78 -11.10
CA ALA A 640 4.23 -14.59 -9.65
C ALA A 640 5.05 -13.42 -9.07
N MET A 641 6.15 -13.08 -9.74
CA MET A 641 7.07 -11.99 -9.44
C MET A 641 7.40 -11.23 -10.73
N ASP A 642 8.24 -10.19 -10.61
CA ASP A 642 8.81 -9.46 -11.74
C ASP A 642 10.33 -9.29 -11.56
N VAL A 643 11.10 -10.28 -12.04
CA VAL A 643 12.56 -10.27 -11.96
C VAL A 643 13.20 -9.20 -12.86
N ASP A 644 12.58 -8.87 -14.00
CA ASP A 644 13.06 -7.84 -14.92
C ASP A 644 12.94 -6.45 -14.28
N GLY A 645 11.81 -6.17 -13.64
CA GLY A 645 11.58 -4.98 -12.82
C GLY A 645 12.53 -4.90 -11.62
N LEU A 646 12.75 -6.00 -10.90
CA LEU A 646 13.74 -6.04 -9.82
C LEU A 646 15.16 -5.72 -10.32
N ARG A 647 15.58 -6.31 -11.45
CA ARG A 647 16.89 -6.05 -12.04
C ARG A 647 17.05 -4.59 -12.45
N ALA A 648 16.01 -3.98 -13.03
CA ALA A 648 15.99 -2.55 -13.35
C ALA A 648 16.11 -1.67 -12.09
N VAL A 649 15.44 -2.03 -10.99
CA VAL A 649 15.52 -1.30 -9.71
C VAL A 649 16.91 -1.37 -9.11
N VAL A 650 17.51 -2.56 -9.00
CA VAL A 650 18.87 -2.71 -8.45
C VAL A 650 19.90 -1.98 -9.33
N ALA A 651 19.75 -2.04 -10.65
CA ALA A 651 20.61 -1.29 -11.58
C ALA A 651 20.41 0.23 -11.46
N GLY A 652 19.18 0.70 -11.24
CA GLY A 652 18.89 2.12 -11.04
C GLY A 652 19.45 2.68 -9.73
N ILE A 653 19.47 1.87 -8.66
CA ILE A 653 20.15 2.18 -7.40
C ILE A 653 21.67 2.30 -7.63
N GLU A 654 22.28 1.32 -8.31
CA GLU A 654 23.73 1.31 -8.58
C GLU A 654 24.17 2.48 -9.46
N GLN A 655 23.36 2.85 -10.45
CA GLN A 655 23.58 3.98 -11.35
C GLN A 655 23.24 5.35 -10.74
N GLY A 656 22.60 5.38 -9.56
CA GLY A 656 22.13 6.60 -8.91
C GLY A 656 20.94 7.29 -9.62
N THR A 657 20.24 6.60 -10.53
CA THR A 657 19.01 7.10 -11.15
C THR A 657 17.79 6.93 -10.23
N ILE A 658 17.87 5.98 -9.29
CA ILE A 658 16.97 5.83 -8.16
C ILE A 658 17.73 6.27 -6.91
N ALA A 659 17.28 7.36 -6.29
CA ALA A 659 17.83 7.83 -5.03
C ALA A 659 17.44 6.88 -3.88
N THR A 660 18.31 6.76 -2.88
CA THR A 660 18.05 5.95 -1.69
C THR A 660 18.28 6.75 -0.42
N ARG A 661 17.47 6.51 0.61
CA ARG A 661 17.60 7.13 1.93
C ARG A 661 17.48 6.07 3.02
N ALA A 662 18.26 6.21 4.09
CA ALA A 662 18.18 5.40 5.29
C ALA A 662 17.75 6.30 6.46
N VAL A 663 16.81 5.84 7.28
CA VAL A 663 16.29 6.59 8.45
C VAL A 663 16.00 5.62 9.60
N ASP A 664 16.51 5.92 10.79
CA ASP A 664 16.12 5.27 12.03
C ASP A 664 15.03 6.12 12.72
N THR A 665 13.90 5.51 13.08
CA THR A 665 12.72 6.20 13.64
C THR A 665 12.33 5.66 15.03
N ALA A 666 11.79 6.52 15.89
CA ALA A 666 11.33 6.13 17.22
C ALA A 666 10.09 5.22 17.20
N GLU A 667 9.15 5.52 16.30
CA GLU A 667 7.92 4.78 15.98
C GLU A 667 7.77 4.70 14.44
N PRO A 668 7.07 3.71 13.88
CA PRO A 668 6.89 3.60 12.43
C PRO A 668 6.20 4.81 11.81
N SER A 669 6.75 5.28 10.70
CA SER A 669 6.20 6.35 9.88
C SER A 669 4.79 6.02 9.37
N PRO A 670 3.92 7.03 9.11
CA PRO A 670 2.57 6.81 8.60
C PRO A 670 2.49 5.93 7.33
N LEU A 671 3.49 6.02 6.44
CA LEU A 671 3.58 5.23 5.21
C LEU A 671 3.99 3.77 5.47
N GLY A 672 4.59 3.47 6.62
CA GLY A 672 4.97 2.11 7.02
C GLY A 672 3.81 1.32 7.63
N HIS A 673 2.73 2.00 8.02
CA HIS A 673 1.63 1.40 8.79
C HIS A 673 0.88 0.30 8.03
N GLU A 674 0.57 0.51 6.73
CA GLU A 674 -0.06 -0.52 5.88
C GLU A 674 0.88 -1.71 5.67
N ILE A 675 2.18 -1.44 5.46
CA ILE A 675 3.20 -2.48 5.23
C ILE A 675 3.35 -3.40 6.45
N LEU A 676 3.24 -2.85 7.67
CA LEU A 676 3.23 -3.61 8.93
C LEU A 676 1.95 -4.44 9.11
N ASN A 677 0.82 -3.92 8.62
CA ASN A 677 -0.48 -4.60 8.63
C ASN A 677 -0.74 -5.43 7.36
N ALA A 678 0.33 -5.89 6.71
CA ALA A 678 0.28 -6.70 5.50
C ALA A 678 -0.76 -7.83 5.59
N ASN A 679 -1.55 -7.96 4.52
CA ASN A 679 -2.54 -9.03 4.38
C ASN A 679 -1.87 -10.42 4.37
N PRO A 680 -2.57 -11.51 4.77
CA PRO A 680 -1.96 -12.84 4.85
C PRO A 680 -1.29 -13.37 3.58
N TYR A 681 -1.73 -12.93 2.39
CA TYR A 681 -1.15 -13.31 1.09
C TYR A 681 0.12 -12.52 0.70
N ALA A 682 0.51 -11.52 1.49
CA ALA A 682 1.70 -10.69 1.28
C ALA A 682 2.94 -11.23 2.01
N PHE A 683 2.78 -12.15 2.97
CA PHE A 683 3.91 -12.81 3.63
C PHE A 683 4.69 -13.70 2.64
N LEU A 684 6.00 -13.76 2.84
CA LEU A 684 6.95 -14.47 1.96
C LEU A 684 7.36 -15.83 2.53
N ASP A 685 6.94 -16.15 3.75
CA ASP A 685 7.26 -17.33 4.54
C ASP A 685 5.98 -17.90 5.20
N ASP A 686 6.02 -19.16 5.63
CA ASP A 686 4.86 -19.90 6.13
C ASP A 686 4.53 -19.69 7.63
N ALA A 687 5.17 -18.76 8.34
CA ALA A 687 4.93 -18.61 9.78
C ALA A 687 3.46 -18.23 10.09
N PRO A 688 2.82 -18.81 11.13
CA PRO A 688 1.46 -18.47 11.55
C PRO A 688 1.26 -16.97 11.78
N LEU A 689 0.02 -16.47 11.62
CA LEU A 689 -0.29 -15.04 11.71
C LEU A 689 -0.13 -14.49 13.13
N GLU A 690 -0.31 -15.36 14.12
CA GLU A 690 -0.22 -15.11 15.56
C GLU A 690 1.24 -14.95 16.02
N GLU A 691 2.19 -15.54 15.29
CA GLU A 691 3.63 -15.54 15.61
C GLU A 691 4.39 -14.40 14.91
N ARG A 692 3.68 -13.50 14.20
CA ARG A 692 4.28 -12.42 13.40
C ARG A 692 4.71 -11.22 14.26
N ARG A 693 6.02 -10.95 14.34
CA ARG A 693 6.55 -9.78 15.08
C ARG A 693 6.05 -8.44 14.52
N ALA A 694 5.88 -8.32 13.21
CA ALA A 694 5.37 -7.10 12.58
C ALA A 694 3.97 -6.68 13.11
N ARG A 695 3.13 -7.64 13.53
CA ARG A 695 1.80 -7.37 14.13
C ARG A 695 1.84 -7.01 15.61
N ALA A 696 2.97 -7.22 16.29
CA ALA A 696 3.17 -6.78 17.68
C ALA A 696 3.54 -5.29 17.78
N VAL A 697 3.69 -4.59 16.65
CA VAL A 697 3.95 -3.15 16.62
C VAL A 697 2.64 -2.38 16.83
N GLN A 698 2.54 -1.68 17.96
CA GLN A 698 1.41 -0.78 18.22
C GLN A 698 1.51 0.48 17.36
N LEU A 699 0.40 0.87 16.72
CA LEU A 699 0.31 2.06 15.87
C LEU A 699 -0.58 3.13 16.51
N ARG A 700 -0.23 4.41 16.30
CA ARG A 700 -1.13 5.54 16.54
C ARG A 700 -2.28 5.49 15.53
N ARG A 701 -3.50 5.78 15.97
CA ARG A 701 -4.69 5.78 15.10
C ARG A 701 -4.83 7.07 14.28
N THR A 702 -4.50 8.20 14.88
CA THR A 702 -4.61 9.55 14.31
C THR A 702 -3.28 10.03 13.76
N LEU A 703 -3.33 10.82 12.68
CA LEU A 703 -2.23 11.69 12.28
C LEU A 703 -2.18 12.86 13.28
N GLY A 704 -1.05 13.05 13.96
CA GLY A 704 -0.86 14.20 14.86
C GLY A 704 -0.61 15.48 14.05
N ASP A 705 -1.07 16.62 14.58
CA ASP A 705 -0.85 17.94 13.98
C ASP A 705 0.64 18.37 14.06
N ASP A 706 1.40 17.78 14.99
CA ASP A 706 2.82 18.01 15.24
C ASP A 706 3.73 17.31 14.21
N GLY A 707 3.61 17.69 12.94
CA GLY A 707 4.37 17.14 11.82
C GLY A 707 5.90 17.34 11.84
N GLY A 708 6.48 17.84 12.95
CA GLY A 708 7.93 18.12 13.09
C GLY A 708 8.70 17.22 14.07
N GLU A 709 8.00 16.42 14.90
CA GLU A 709 8.61 15.65 16.00
C GLU A 709 8.36 14.13 15.92
N ILE A 710 7.57 13.67 14.95
CA ILE A 710 7.29 12.24 14.73
C ILE A 710 8.60 11.51 14.36
N GLY A 711 9.13 10.72 15.30
CA GLY A 711 10.25 9.80 15.09
C GLY A 711 11.58 10.21 15.72
N ALA A 712 11.73 11.41 16.28
CA ALA A 712 12.94 11.80 17.02
C ALA A 712 12.98 11.17 18.42
N LEU A 713 14.18 10.91 18.94
CA LEU A 713 14.36 10.49 20.33
C LEU A 713 14.33 11.70 21.26
N ASP A 714 13.62 11.56 22.38
CA ASP A 714 13.51 12.61 23.39
C ASP A 714 14.89 12.85 24.03
N PRO A 715 15.46 14.08 23.96
CA PRO A 715 16.75 14.40 24.58
C PRO A 715 16.80 14.15 26.08
N GLU A 716 15.68 14.34 26.79
CA GLU A 716 15.60 14.01 28.22
C GLU A 716 15.61 12.49 28.43
N ALA A 717 14.93 11.71 27.58
CA ALA A 717 14.97 10.25 27.66
C ALA A 717 16.38 9.68 27.35
N ILE A 718 17.12 10.31 26.44
CA ILE A 718 18.54 10.02 26.21
C ILE A 718 19.34 10.31 27.49
N SER A 719 19.17 11.49 28.09
CA SER A 719 19.90 11.89 29.29
C SER A 719 19.56 11.02 30.52
N GLU A 720 18.31 10.65 30.70
CA GLU A 720 17.83 9.79 31.79
C GLU A 720 18.45 8.41 31.69
N VAL A 721 18.33 7.73 30.54
CA VAL A 721 18.88 6.38 30.35
C VAL A 721 20.41 6.38 30.36
N ALA A 722 21.08 7.43 29.86
CA ALA A 722 22.53 7.56 29.97
C ALA A 722 22.98 7.68 31.43
N ALA A 723 22.29 8.49 32.24
CA ALA A 723 22.58 8.62 33.68
C ALA A 723 22.26 7.33 34.46
N GLU A 724 21.19 6.61 34.11
CA GLU A 724 20.83 5.32 34.71
C GLU A 724 21.74 4.15 34.28
N SER A 725 22.48 4.28 33.17
CA SER A 725 23.42 3.26 32.68
C SER A 725 24.85 3.53 33.14
N TRP A 726 25.15 4.76 33.57
CA TRP A 726 26.44 5.11 34.15
C TRP A 726 26.65 4.40 35.51
N PRO A 727 27.85 3.85 35.82
CA PRO A 727 28.09 3.17 37.08
C PRO A 727 27.89 4.08 38.30
N VAL A 728 26.97 3.69 39.18
CA VAL A 728 26.76 4.34 40.48
C VAL A 728 27.79 3.79 41.46
N VAL A 729 28.73 4.66 41.86
CA VAL A 729 29.83 4.31 42.78
C VAL A 729 29.61 4.99 44.12
N ARG A 730 29.36 4.20 45.17
CA ARG A 730 29.14 4.67 46.56
C ARG A 730 30.22 4.18 47.53
N ASP A 731 30.98 3.16 47.14
CA ASP A 731 32.11 2.62 47.89
C ASP A 731 33.20 2.06 46.97
N ALA A 732 34.23 1.44 47.57
CA ALA A 732 35.37 0.90 46.84
C ALA A 732 35.07 -0.40 46.08
N GLU A 733 34.05 -1.16 46.48
CA GLU A 733 33.65 -2.38 45.76
C GLU A 733 32.91 -2.00 44.47
N GLU A 734 31.99 -1.04 44.55
CA GLU A 734 31.28 -0.51 43.36
C GLU A 734 32.23 0.21 42.39
N LEU A 735 33.28 0.87 42.89
CA LEU A 735 34.34 1.42 42.02
C LEU A 735 35.12 0.31 41.31
N HIS A 736 35.43 -0.80 42.01
CA HIS A 736 36.15 -1.92 41.41
C HIS A 736 35.35 -2.54 40.25
N ASP A 737 34.04 -2.76 40.45
CA ASP A 737 33.14 -3.25 39.41
C ASP A 737 33.00 -2.26 38.24
N ALA A 738 32.96 -0.95 38.51
CA ALA A 738 32.97 0.08 37.46
C ALA A 738 34.25 0.03 36.61
N LEU A 739 35.43 -0.14 37.24
CA LEU A 739 36.71 -0.29 36.56
C LEU A 739 36.83 -1.62 35.80
N LEU A 740 36.22 -2.71 36.31
CA LEU A 740 36.11 -3.99 35.60
C LEU A 740 35.25 -3.89 34.35
N THR A 741 34.15 -3.12 34.39
CA THR A 741 33.27 -2.89 33.23
C THR A 741 33.92 -1.98 32.21
N LEU A 742 34.32 -0.76 32.60
CA LEU A 742 34.82 0.28 31.68
C LEU A 742 36.24 -0.01 31.16
N GLY A 743 37.03 -0.81 31.87
CA GLY A 743 38.38 -1.24 31.48
C GLY A 743 39.47 -0.18 31.66
N LEU A 744 39.29 1.00 31.06
CA LEU A 744 40.18 2.17 31.17
C LEU A 744 39.34 3.43 31.40
N VAL A 745 39.61 4.17 32.47
CA VAL A 745 38.87 5.38 32.84
C VAL A 745 39.80 6.54 33.17
N PRO A 746 39.64 7.75 32.61
CA PRO A 746 40.38 8.92 33.07
C PRO A 746 40.13 9.22 34.57
N PRO A 747 41.13 9.69 35.33
CA PRO A 747 40.99 10.04 36.74
C PRO A 747 39.80 10.96 37.04
N ARG A 748 38.95 10.54 37.98
CA ARG A 748 37.79 11.31 38.47
C ARG A 748 37.96 11.69 39.92
N GLU A 749 37.88 12.99 40.21
CA GLU A 749 38.06 13.52 41.58
C GLU A 749 37.06 12.87 42.56
N GLU A 750 35.81 12.67 42.13
CA GLU A 750 34.75 12.03 42.93
C GLU A 750 35.05 10.60 43.38
N TRP A 751 35.99 9.90 42.72
CA TRP A 751 36.32 8.50 43.01
C TRP A 751 37.70 8.34 43.68
N ARG A 752 38.50 9.41 43.84
CA ARG A 752 39.91 9.33 44.28
C ARG A 752 40.09 8.56 45.59
N THR A 753 39.30 8.87 46.63
CA THR A 753 39.44 8.25 47.97
C THR A 753 39.18 6.74 47.95
N TRP A 754 38.28 6.27 47.08
CA TRP A 754 38.03 4.84 46.90
C TRP A 754 39.10 4.18 46.02
N PHE A 755 39.58 4.88 45.00
CA PHE A 755 40.65 4.41 44.13
C PHE A 755 41.96 4.20 44.91
N GLU A 756 42.36 5.16 45.74
CA GLU A 756 43.55 5.06 46.61
C GLU A 756 43.48 3.80 47.51
N ARG A 757 42.31 3.50 48.07
CA ARG A 757 42.07 2.29 48.88
C ARG A 757 42.11 0.99 48.06
N LEU A 758 41.69 1.00 46.79
CA LEU A 758 41.87 -0.13 45.87
C LEU A 758 43.34 -0.31 45.49
N VAL A 759 44.11 0.77 45.34
CA VAL A 759 45.56 0.73 45.11
C VAL A 759 46.30 0.15 46.32
N GLU A 760 45.96 0.59 47.55
CA GLU A 760 46.51 0.03 48.80
C GLU A 760 46.28 -1.49 48.92
N THR A 761 45.10 -1.96 48.48
CA THR A 761 44.74 -3.39 48.47
C THR A 761 45.18 -4.13 47.20
N ARG A 762 45.92 -3.48 46.30
CA ARG A 762 46.43 -4.00 45.01
C ARG A 762 45.36 -4.47 44.03
N ARG A 763 44.16 -3.92 44.12
CA ARG A 763 42.99 -4.21 43.27
C ARG A 763 42.84 -3.22 42.11
N ALA A 764 43.46 -2.06 42.17
CA ALA A 764 43.51 -1.10 41.08
C ALA A 764 44.93 -0.52 40.90
N ALA A 765 45.19 0.05 39.73
CA ALA A 765 46.42 0.78 39.43
C ALA A 765 46.20 1.87 38.38
N SER A 766 47.16 2.79 38.29
CA SER A 766 47.19 3.82 37.25
C SER A 766 48.03 3.35 36.07
N LEU A 767 47.52 3.53 34.84
CA LEU A 767 48.26 3.35 33.60
C LEU A 767 48.65 4.74 33.07
N HIS A 768 49.95 5.02 33.00
CA HIS A 768 50.51 6.23 32.43
C HIS A 768 50.86 5.98 30.96
N ALA A 769 50.12 6.60 30.03
CA ALA A 769 50.29 6.43 28.59
C ALA A 769 50.46 7.80 27.92
N ALA A 770 51.67 8.08 27.43
CA ALA A 770 52.10 9.41 27.00
C ALA A 770 51.77 10.48 28.07
N ASP A 771 51.06 11.54 27.70
CA ASP A 771 50.64 12.62 28.60
C ASP A 771 49.32 12.34 29.35
N THR A 772 48.72 11.16 29.17
CA THR A 772 47.43 10.79 29.79
C THR A 772 47.61 9.73 30.87
N VAL A 773 46.81 9.82 31.93
CA VAL A 773 46.71 8.81 32.99
C VAL A 773 45.34 8.16 32.92
N PHE A 774 45.29 6.85 33.10
CA PHE A 774 44.06 6.08 33.22
C PHE A 774 44.04 5.29 34.53
N TRP A 775 42.86 5.09 35.09
CA TRP A 775 42.59 4.18 36.19
C TRP A 775 41.98 2.89 35.64
N MET A 776 42.40 1.75 36.22
CA MET A 776 41.94 0.43 35.83
C MET A 776 42.00 -0.54 37.02
N ALA A 777 41.17 -1.58 36.99
CA ALA A 777 41.31 -2.72 37.89
C ALA A 777 42.58 -3.50 37.55
N THR A 778 43.20 -4.13 38.56
CA THR A 778 44.40 -4.99 38.42
C THR A 778 44.18 -6.09 37.37
N GLU A 779 43.00 -6.68 37.38
CA GLU A 779 42.46 -7.65 36.41
C GLU A 779 42.53 -7.16 34.96
N ARG A 780 42.31 -5.86 34.72
CA ARG A 780 42.30 -5.25 33.38
C ARG A 780 43.67 -4.74 32.93
N SER A 781 44.71 -4.88 33.74
CA SER A 781 46.07 -4.37 33.46
C SER A 781 46.64 -4.83 32.11
N ARG A 782 46.43 -6.09 31.73
CA ARG A 782 46.89 -6.64 30.45
C ARG A 782 46.12 -6.07 29.25
N ILE A 783 44.84 -5.73 29.41
CA ILE A 783 44.05 -5.02 28.40
C ILE A 783 44.56 -3.59 28.25
N GLY A 784 44.81 -2.89 29.37
CA GLY A 784 45.39 -1.55 29.37
C GLY A 784 46.74 -1.47 28.63
N LEU A 785 47.64 -2.42 28.91
CA LEU A 785 48.93 -2.54 28.23
C LEU A 785 48.82 -2.95 26.74
N LEU A 786 47.76 -3.65 26.33
CA LEU A 786 47.51 -3.94 24.91
C LEU A 786 46.97 -2.73 24.15
N VAL A 787 46.13 -1.90 24.80
CA VAL A 787 45.65 -0.63 24.25
C VAL A 787 46.81 0.38 24.10
N HIS A 788 47.64 0.48 25.15
CA HIS A 788 48.80 1.38 25.25
C HIS A 788 50.10 0.60 25.51
N PRO A 789 50.78 0.05 24.47
CA PRO A 789 51.98 -0.77 24.62
C PRO A 789 53.18 -0.09 25.30
N ASP A 790 53.32 1.22 25.13
CA ASP A 790 54.38 2.03 25.77
C ASP A 790 53.97 2.51 27.19
N GLY A 791 52.79 2.11 27.67
CA GLY A 791 52.24 2.56 28.94
C GLY A 791 52.91 1.92 30.15
N ARG A 792 53.06 2.69 31.24
CA ARG A 792 53.59 2.20 32.53
C ARG A 792 52.47 2.06 33.56
N VAL A 793 52.36 0.89 34.18
CA VAL A 793 51.45 0.64 35.31
C VAL A 793 52.14 1.00 36.63
N ASP A 794 51.47 1.79 37.47
CA ASP A 794 51.94 2.23 38.79
C ASP A 794 50.78 2.17 39.83
N PRO A 795 50.96 1.50 40.99
CA PRO A 795 52.08 0.62 41.33
C PRO A 795 52.06 -0.67 40.50
N THR A 796 53.15 -1.44 40.52
CA THR A 796 53.20 -2.76 39.88
C THR A 796 52.18 -3.72 40.51
N VAL A 797 51.26 -4.22 39.69
CA VAL A 797 50.19 -5.15 40.09
C VAL A 797 50.59 -6.61 39.93
N PRO A 798 49.99 -7.56 40.68
CA PRO A 798 50.17 -8.98 40.43
C PRO A 798 49.55 -9.40 39.10
N GLU A 799 50.13 -10.43 38.45
CA GLU A 799 49.45 -11.10 37.33
C GLU A 799 48.19 -11.82 37.83
N VAL A 800 47.08 -11.60 37.13
CA VAL A 800 45.81 -12.32 37.32
C VAL A 800 45.55 -13.12 36.05
N ASP A 801 45.26 -14.41 36.20
CA ASP A 801 44.93 -15.27 35.07
C ASP A 801 43.53 -14.91 34.53
N GLN A 802 43.50 -14.28 33.35
CA GLN A 802 42.27 -13.88 32.67
C GLN A 802 42.39 -14.09 31.15
N PRO A 803 41.26 -14.35 30.46
CA PRO A 803 41.20 -14.35 29.00
C PRO A 803 41.78 -13.04 28.44
N THR A 804 42.86 -13.15 27.68
CA THR A 804 43.51 -11.99 27.08
C THR A 804 43.00 -11.82 25.66
N PRO A 805 42.57 -10.61 25.24
CA PRO A 805 42.20 -10.34 23.87
C PRO A 805 43.37 -10.58 22.91
N ASP A 806 43.08 -11.08 21.70
CA ASP A 806 44.08 -11.38 20.67
C ASP A 806 44.64 -10.10 20.01
N GLY A 807 45.43 -9.34 20.77
CA GLY A 807 46.12 -8.14 20.32
C GLY A 807 45.44 -6.81 20.67
N ALA A 808 46.06 -5.72 20.23
CA ALA A 808 45.68 -4.35 20.60
C ALA A 808 44.26 -3.97 20.14
N ASP A 809 43.87 -4.31 18.91
CA ASP A 809 42.55 -3.94 18.37
C ASP A 809 41.41 -4.69 19.08
N ALA A 810 41.66 -5.95 19.48
CA ALA A 810 40.74 -6.72 20.30
C ALA A 810 40.61 -6.10 21.70
N ALA A 811 41.71 -5.66 22.32
CA ALA A 811 41.71 -4.98 23.61
C ALA A 811 40.98 -3.61 23.58
N VAL A 812 41.19 -2.80 22.52
CA VAL A 812 40.42 -1.56 22.30
C VAL A 812 38.93 -1.85 22.21
N THR A 813 38.55 -2.91 21.49
CA THR A 813 37.14 -3.30 21.35
C THR A 813 36.49 -3.68 22.69
N GLU A 814 37.19 -4.41 23.56
CA GLU A 814 36.69 -4.75 24.91
C GLU A 814 36.40 -3.51 25.75
N VAL A 815 37.29 -2.51 25.71
CA VAL A 815 37.12 -1.23 26.40
C VAL A 815 35.94 -0.45 25.80
N LEU A 816 35.82 -0.37 24.48
CA LEU A 816 34.69 0.29 23.81
C LEU A 816 33.35 -0.36 24.16
N ARG A 817 33.29 -1.69 24.28
CA ARG A 817 32.08 -2.41 24.72
C ARG A 817 31.64 -1.94 26.11
N GLY A 818 32.56 -1.94 27.08
CA GLY A 818 32.30 -1.50 28.44
C GLY A 818 31.80 -0.05 28.52
N TRP A 819 32.41 0.86 27.75
CA TRP A 819 31.97 2.25 27.67
C TRP A 819 30.58 2.41 27.05
N LEU A 820 30.27 1.69 25.97
CA LEU A 820 28.98 1.78 25.29
C LEU A 820 27.84 1.06 26.04
N ASP A 821 28.12 0.00 26.78
CA ASP A 821 27.17 -0.60 27.74
C ASP A 821 26.82 0.38 28.88
N SER A 822 27.72 1.30 29.21
CA SER A 822 27.65 2.21 30.36
C SER A 822 27.26 3.66 30.02
N SER A 823 27.00 3.97 28.75
CA SER A 823 26.80 5.35 28.25
C SER A 823 25.62 5.44 27.30
N GLY A 824 25.17 6.68 27.02
CA GLY A 824 24.27 6.96 25.89
C GLY A 824 25.00 6.95 24.54
N PRO A 825 24.41 7.55 23.49
CA PRO A 825 25.07 7.77 22.21
C PRO A 825 26.39 8.55 22.35
N LEU A 826 27.47 8.05 21.73
CA LEU A 826 28.80 8.68 21.72
C LEU A 826 29.36 8.76 20.30
N ARG A 827 30.20 9.76 20.00
CA ARG A 827 30.87 9.90 18.71
C ARG A 827 32.19 9.15 18.66
N GLU A 828 32.67 8.84 17.45
CA GLU A 828 33.99 8.21 17.27
C GLU A 828 35.11 9.15 17.76
N SER A 829 35.01 10.45 17.45
CA SER A 829 35.94 11.48 17.91
C SER A 829 36.03 11.58 19.43
N ASP A 830 34.89 11.57 20.12
CA ASP A 830 34.81 11.59 21.59
C ASP A 830 35.48 10.36 22.21
N LEU A 831 35.19 9.16 21.69
CA LEU A 831 35.78 7.90 22.16
C LEU A 831 37.30 7.83 21.91
N ALA A 832 37.78 8.33 20.78
CA ALA A 832 39.21 8.40 20.45
C ALA A 832 39.97 9.35 21.40
N ALA A 833 39.39 10.52 21.68
CA ALA A 833 39.95 11.48 22.63
C ALA A 833 39.93 10.92 24.07
N LEU A 834 38.81 10.31 24.49
CA LEU A 834 38.60 9.74 25.81
C LEU A 834 39.61 8.63 26.17
N LEU A 835 39.94 7.78 25.19
CA LEU A 835 40.85 6.64 25.37
C LEU A 835 42.31 6.95 24.95
N ALA A 836 42.57 8.15 24.44
CA ALA A 836 43.85 8.61 23.88
C ALA A 836 44.43 7.67 22.78
N VAL A 837 43.57 7.07 21.95
CA VAL A 837 43.96 6.17 20.87
C VAL A 837 43.68 6.77 19.48
N PRO A 838 44.37 6.33 18.41
CA PRO A 838 44.05 6.76 17.05
C PRO A 838 42.61 6.39 16.67
N ALA A 839 41.88 7.33 16.05
CA ALA A 839 40.50 7.14 15.61
C ALA A 839 40.32 5.87 14.74
N SER A 840 41.30 5.52 13.91
CA SER A 840 41.29 4.29 13.10
C SER A 840 41.17 2.99 13.91
N ARG A 841 41.69 2.93 15.15
CA ARG A 841 41.47 1.77 16.04
C ARG A 841 40.06 1.78 16.65
N VAL A 842 39.52 2.96 16.94
CA VAL A 842 38.15 3.12 17.44
C VAL A 842 37.16 2.70 16.36
N ALA A 843 37.29 3.21 15.14
CA ALA A 843 36.50 2.81 13.98
C ALA A 843 36.52 1.28 13.75
N ALA A 844 37.70 0.65 13.84
CA ALA A 844 37.85 -0.80 13.69
C ALA A 844 37.14 -1.58 14.82
N GLY A 845 37.25 -1.11 16.07
CA GLY A 845 36.56 -1.72 17.22
C GLY A 845 35.04 -1.55 17.16
N LEU A 846 34.56 -0.37 16.79
CA LEU A 846 33.13 -0.07 16.60
C LEU A 846 32.51 -0.91 15.48
N ALA A 847 33.20 -1.03 14.33
CA ALA A 847 32.78 -1.90 13.24
C ALA A 847 32.75 -3.39 13.65
N ARG A 848 33.65 -3.82 14.55
CA ARG A 848 33.62 -5.18 15.11
C ARG A 848 32.41 -5.40 16.03
N LEU A 849 32.10 -4.44 16.90
CA LEU A 849 30.90 -4.49 17.77
C LEU A 849 29.59 -4.40 16.97
N GLU A 850 29.58 -3.70 15.84
CA GLU A 850 28.46 -3.68 14.89
C GLU A 850 28.28 -5.06 14.26
N GLY A 851 29.35 -5.69 13.78
CA GLY A 851 29.33 -7.07 13.29
C GLY A 851 28.94 -8.12 14.35
N GLU A 852 29.19 -7.86 15.63
CA GLU A 852 28.74 -8.68 16.78
C GLU A 852 27.27 -8.45 17.16
N GLY A 853 26.56 -7.49 16.56
CA GLY A 853 25.16 -7.17 16.85
C GLY A 853 24.93 -6.27 18.09
N GLN A 854 26.00 -5.81 18.75
CA GLN A 854 25.91 -5.18 20.07
C GLN A 854 25.63 -3.68 20.02
N VAL A 855 26.19 -2.99 19.02
CA VAL A 855 26.06 -1.54 18.86
C VAL A 855 25.36 -1.21 17.54
N LEU A 856 24.69 -0.07 17.52
CA LEU A 856 24.07 0.52 16.35
C LEU A 856 24.70 1.90 16.11
N ARG A 857 25.01 2.19 14.85
CA ARG A 857 25.40 3.52 14.41
C ARG A 857 24.21 4.27 13.85
N GLY A 858 24.14 5.57 14.08
CA GLY A 858 23.02 6.42 13.68
C GLY A 858 23.22 7.89 14.05
N ARG A 859 22.11 8.63 14.09
CA ARG A 859 22.04 10.04 14.47
C ARG A 859 20.91 10.18 15.46
N PHE A 860 21.22 10.09 16.75
CA PHE A 860 20.24 9.87 17.81
C PHE A 860 19.92 11.16 18.56
N THR A 861 20.89 12.06 18.74
CA THR A 861 20.67 13.36 19.39
C THR A 861 20.11 14.41 18.41
N SER A 862 19.30 15.34 18.92
CA SER A 862 18.60 16.35 18.10
C SER A 862 19.54 17.31 17.33
N ALA A 863 20.80 17.44 17.77
CA ALA A 863 21.84 18.18 17.08
C ALA A 863 22.32 17.53 15.77
N ALA A 864 21.93 16.28 15.49
CA ALA A 864 22.36 15.51 14.32
C ALA A 864 21.38 15.57 13.12
N ARG A 865 20.40 16.49 13.13
CA ARG A 865 19.53 16.75 11.95
C ARG A 865 20.26 17.41 10.77
N ASP A 866 21.47 17.91 10.97
CA ASP A 866 22.34 18.40 9.90
C ASP A 866 23.05 17.20 9.22
N GLU A 867 23.01 17.11 7.89
CA GLU A 867 23.70 16.03 7.18
C GLU A 867 25.23 16.11 7.30
N ALA A 868 25.78 17.25 7.76
CA ALA A 868 27.18 17.43 8.13
C ALA A 868 27.56 16.88 9.53
N ALA A 869 26.60 16.43 10.36
CA ALA A 869 26.88 15.95 11.70
C ALA A 869 27.56 14.57 11.73
N GLU A 870 28.52 14.39 12.64
CA GLU A 870 29.23 13.12 12.89
C GLU A 870 28.26 12.00 13.32
N ILE A 871 28.58 10.75 12.96
CA ILE A 871 27.78 9.58 13.31
C ILE A 871 27.98 9.23 14.79
N GLU A 872 26.88 8.93 15.47
CA GLU A 872 26.84 8.49 16.85
C GLU A 872 26.68 6.97 16.94
N TRP A 873 27.27 6.38 17.97
CA TRP A 873 27.27 4.95 18.26
C TRP A 873 26.61 4.73 19.62
N CYS A 874 25.65 3.81 19.70
CA CYS A 874 24.96 3.48 20.92
C CYS A 874 24.86 1.96 21.07
N ASN A 875 25.00 1.45 22.29
CA ASN A 875 24.66 0.06 22.58
C ASN A 875 23.16 -0.19 22.32
N ARG A 876 22.85 -1.33 21.69
CA ARG A 876 21.49 -1.69 21.28
C ARG A 876 20.49 -1.74 22.45
N ARG A 877 20.91 -2.25 23.61
CA ARG A 877 20.03 -2.38 24.80
C ARG A 877 19.75 -1.04 25.46
N VAL A 878 20.76 -0.17 25.50
CA VAL A 878 20.62 1.23 25.94
C VAL A 878 19.68 1.97 25.00
N LEU A 879 19.89 1.87 23.69
CA LEU A 879 19.03 2.50 22.68
C LEU A 879 17.57 2.01 22.80
N ALA A 880 17.34 0.71 22.97
CA ALA A 880 16.01 0.15 23.20
C ALA A 880 15.35 0.60 24.52
N ARG A 881 16.12 1.03 25.54
CA ARG A 881 15.57 1.74 26.72
C ARG A 881 15.18 3.18 26.37
N ILE A 882 16.04 3.91 25.66
CA ILE A 882 15.77 5.30 25.21
C ILE A 882 14.48 5.36 24.37
N HIS A 883 14.32 4.47 23.38
CA HIS A 883 13.10 4.36 22.58
C HIS A 883 11.87 4.09 23.45
N ARG A 884 11.91 3.08 24.33
CA ARG A 884 10.76 2.74 25.20
C ARG A 884 10.38 3.88 26.15
N LEU A 885 11.36 4.61 26.68
CA LEU A 885 11.12 5.76 27.55
C LEU A 885 10.52 6.95 26.76
N THR A 886 11.07 7.25 25.57
CA THR A 886 10.53 8.25 24.63
C THR A 886 9.06 7.95 24.31
N LEU A 887 8.76 6.72 23.86
CA LEU A 887 7.39 6.29 23.56
C LEU A 887 6.50 6.34 24.82
N GLY A 888 7.02 5.97 25.98
CA GLY A 888 6.30 6.02 27.25
C GLY A 888 6.00 7.44 27.75
N ARG A 889 6.75 8.46 27.31
CA ARG A 889 6.50 9.89 27.57
C ARG A 889 5.47 10.44 26.59
N LEU A 890 5.68 10.24 25.29
CA LEU A 890 4.74 10.62 24.23
C LEU A 890 3.33 10.00 24.42
N ARG A 891 3.24 8.75 24.90
CA ARG A 891 1.96 8.09 25.24
C ARG A 891 1.27 8.69 26.48
N ARG A 892 2.01 9.34 27.38
CA ARG A 892 1.44 10.03 28.58
C ARG A 892 0.83 11.39 28.23
N GLU A 893 1.39 12.08 27.24
CA GLU A 893 0.90 13.39 26.77
C GLU A 893 -0.45 13.28 26.06
N ILE A 894 -0.66 12.18 25.31
CA ILE A 894 -1.88 11.92 24.53
C ILE A 894 -2.74 10.83 25.22
N ALA A 895 -2.65 10.71 26.55
CA ALA A 895 -3.40 9.71 27.30
C ALA A 895 -4.92 10.01 27.25
N PRO A 896 -5.78 9.05 26.86
CA PRO A 896 -7.22 9.26 26.80
C PRO A 896 -7.77 9.50 28.21
N VAL A 897 -8.43 10.65 28.39
CA VAL A 897 -9.06 11.03 29.67
C VAL A 897 -10.43 10.35 29.84
N SER A 898 -10.93 10.26 31.08
CA SER A 898 -12.25 9.65 31.29
C SER A 898 -13.37 10.53 30.70
N THR A 899 -14.51 9.93 30.36
CA THR A 899 -15.71 10.68 29.93
C THR A 899 -16.11 11.76 30.95
N GLY A 900 -15.88 11.51 32.25
CA GLY A 900 -16.13 12.48 33.31
C GLY A 900 -15.16 13.68 33.28
N ASP A 901 -13.91 13.48 32.85
CA ASP A 901 -12.94 14.55 32.66
C ASP A 901 -13.28 15.37 31.41
N LEU A 902 -13.66 14.72 30.31
CA LEU A 902 -14.14 15.39 29.09
C LEU A 902 -15.36 16.27 29.37
N VAL A 903 -16.38 15.77 30.09
CA VAL A 903 -17.56 16.56 30.46
C VAL A 903 -17.18 17.74 31.37
N ARG A 904 -16.25 17.56 32.31
CA ARG A 904 -15.74 18.65 33.17
C ARG A 904 -14.93 19.69 32.37
N PHE A 905 -14.14 19.26 31.38
CA PHE A 905 -13.46 20.16 30.44
C PHE A 905 -14.48 20.94 29.62
N LEU A 906 -15.43 20.28 28.96
CA LEU A 906 -16.45 20.92 28.13
C LEU A 906 -17.27 21.95 28.93
N ALA A 907 -17.70 21.62 30.15
CA ALA A 907 -18.44 22.57 31.00
C ALA A 907 -17.61 23.81 31.38
N ARG A 908 -16.29 23.65 31.61
CA ARG A 908 -15.38 24.77 31.88
C ARG A 908 -15.10 25.60 30.63
N TRP A 909 -14.78 24.94 29.53
CA TRP A 909 -14.49 25.52 28.21
C TRP A 909 -15.66 26.33 27.68
N GLN A 910 -16.87 25.75 27.73
CA GLN A 910 -18.13 26.41 27.39
C GLN A 910 -18.62 27.43 28.42
N ARG A 911 -17.80 27.78 29.43
CA ARG A 911 -18.10 28.82 30.44
C ARG A 911 -19.34 28.54 31.32
N LEU A 912 -19.81 27.29 31.37
CA LEU A 912 -21.02 26.88 32.11
C LEU A 912 -20.75 26.65 33.61
N SER A 913 -19.53 26.22 33.94
CA SER A 913 -19.10 25.98 35.33
C SER A 913 -19.00 27.26 36.16
N ALA A 914 -19.32 27.17 37.45
CA ALA A 914 -19.06 28.25 38.39
C ALA A 914 -17.56 28.60 38.42
N GLY A 915 -17.24 29.90 38.39
CA GLY A 915 -15.87 30.40 38.31
C GLY A 915 -15.22 30.38 36.92
N THR A 916 -15.89 29.89 35.86
CA THR A 916 -15.42 30.08 34.46
C THR A 916 -16.29 31.02 33.63
N ARG A 917 -17.45 31.45 34.16
CA ARG A 917 -18.30 32.50 33.57
C ARG A 917 -17.55 33.82 33.43
N LEU A 918 -17.87 34.57 32.38
CA LEU A 918 -17.31 35.89 32.09
C LEU A 918 -18.27 36.99 32.56
N HIS A 919 -17.84 38.25 32.52
CA HIS A 919 -18.60 39.39 33.05
C HIS A 919 -18.64 40.56 32.05
N GLY A 920 -19.76 41.27 32.01
CA GLY A 920 -19.95 42.48 31.22
C GLY A 920 -19.86 42.29 29.69
N ALA A 921 -19.87 43.42 28.97
CA ALA A 921 -19.90 43.43 27.50
C ALA A 921 -18.69 42.73 26.85
N SER A 922 -17.47 42.93 27.37
CA SER A 922 -16.28 42.24 26.84
C SER A 922 -16.33 40.72 27.05
N GLY A 923 -16.90 40.26 28.17
CA GLY A 923 -17.15 38.84 28.42
C GLY A 923 -18.20 38.26 27.47
N LEU A 924 -19.28 39.02 27.22
CA LEU A 924 -20.31 38.68 26.25
C LEU A 924 -19.73 38.56 24.83
N LEU A 925 -18.90 39.51 24.40
CA LEU A 925 -18.22 39.48 23.10
C LEU A 925 -17.37 38.20 22.92
N GLN A 926 -16.64 37.80 23.96
CA GLN A 926 -15.84 36.56 23.94
C GLN A 926 -16.72 35.30 23.90
N VAL A 927 -17.86 35.27 24.60
CA VAL A 927 -18.84 34.18 24.51
C VAL A 927 -19.43 34.09 23.10
N VAL A 928 -19.75 35.21 22.47
CA VAL A 928 -20.26 35.23 21.09
C VAL A 928 -19.17 34.77 20.11
N ARG A 929 -17.92 35.23 20.22
CA ARG A 929 -16.78 34.72 19.41
C ARG A 929 -16.61 33.20 19.51
N GLN A 930 -16.90 32.61 20.66
CA GLN A 930 -16.81 31.15 20.86
C GLN A 930 -18.02 30.38 20.29
N LEU A 931 -19.17 31.03 20.08
CA LEU A 931 -20.44 30.41 19.69
C LEU A 931 -20.95 30.85 18.31
N GLN A 932 -20.29 31.79 17.64
CA GLN A 932 -20.61 32.19 16.28
C GLN A 932 -20.49 31.00 15.32
N GLY A 933 -21.42 30.90 14.36
CA GLY A 933 -21.61 29.69 13.57
C GLY A 933 -22.69 28.76 14.14
N CYS A 934 -22.95 28.76 15.45
CA CYS A 934 -24.08 28.02 16.01
C CYS A 934 -25.40 28.78 15.80
N GLU A 935 -26.40 28.11 15.22
CA GLU A 935 -27.76 28.62 15.14
C GLU A 935 -28.61 28.07 16.30
N VAL A 936 -29.16 28.97 17.11
CA VAL A 936 -30.02 28.65 18.25
C VAL A 936 -31.28 29.50 18.17
N SER A 937 -32.41 29.04 18.71
CA SER A 937 -33.63 29.84 18.70
C SER A 937 -33.41 31.22 19.36
N ALA A 938 -33.89 32.28 18.73
CA ALA A 938 -33.67 33.67 19.17
C ALA A 938 -33.98 33.88 20.67
N ALA A 939 -35.09 33.31 21.16
CA ALA A 939 -35.43 33.42 22.58
C ALA A 939 -34.53 32.62 23.54
N ALA A 940 -33.81 31.58 23.08
CA ALA A 940 -32.94 30.78 23.93
C ALA A 940 -31.56 31.42 24.13
N TRP A 941 -31.09 32.27 23.20
CA TRP A 941 -29.85 33.03 23.37
C TRP A 941 -29.86 33.80 24.70
N GLU A 942 -30.83 34.69 24.87
CA GLU A 942 -30.93 35.56 26.05
C GLU A 942 -31.48 34.87 27.30
N ARG A 943 -32.18 33.73 27.17
CA ARG A 943 -32.77 33.02 28.33
C ARG A 943 -31.88 31.93 28.90
N HIS A 944 -31.04 31.31 28.07
CA HIS A 944 -30.36 30.06 28.40
C HIS A 944 -28.89 30.03 27.99
N VAL A 945 -28.54 30.56 26.81
CA VAL A 945 -27.16 30.45 26.29
C VAL A 945 -26.23 31.48 26.93
N LEU A 946 -26.63 32.75 26.92
CA LEU A 946 -25.84 33.88 27.42
C LEU A 946 -25.83 33.95 28.96
N PRO A 947 -26.97 33.88 29.69
CA PRO A 947 -26.95 33.95 31.16
C PRO A 947 -26.24 32.78 31.85
N ALA A 948 -26.09 31.64 31.17
CA ALA A 948 -25.34 30.50 31.70
C ALA A 948 -23.81 30.69 31.61
N ARG A 949 -23.35 31.66 30.80
CA ARG A 949 -21.94 31.90 30.44
C ARG A 949 -21.43 33.28 30.85
N VAL A 950 -22.32 34.27 30.91
CA VAL A 950 -22.06 35.63 31.35
C VAL A 950 -22.80 35.84 32.67
N GLU A 951 -22.06 36.03 33.76
CA GLU A 951 -22.62 36.29 35.08
C GLU A 951 -23.10 37.74 35.17
N GLY A 952 -24.36 37.92 35.59
CA GLY A 952 -25.02 39.22 35.56
C GLY A 952 -25.36 39.71 34.15
N TYR A 953 -25.64 38.80 33.20
CA TYR A 953 -26.16 39.18 31.88
C TYR A 953 -27.47 39.95 32.00
N GLU A 954 -27.48 41.16 31.44
CA GLU A 954 -28.68 41.98 31.22
C GLU A 954 -28.81 42.25 29.70
N PRO A 955 -30.02 42.25 29.11
CA PRO A 955 -30.23 42.41 27.66
C PRO A 955 -29.56 43.66 27.06
N GLU A 956 -29.49 44.75 27.82
CA GLU A 956 -28.86 46.00 27.42
C GLU A 956 -27.38 45.83 27.03
N MET A 957 -26.70 44.79 27.50
CA MET A 957 -25.32 44.47 27.09
C MET A 957 -25.24 44.00 25.64
N LEU A 958 -26.21 43.20 25.19
CA LEU A 958 -26.29 42.74 23.81
C LEU A 958 -26.74 43.88 22.90
N ASP A 959 -27.75 44.64 23.31
CA ASP A 959 -28.21 45.84 22.59
C ASP A 959 -27.05 46.83 22.35
N GLN A 960 -26.23 47.10 23.36
CA GLN A 960 -25.07 48.00 23.22
C GLN A 960 -24.06 47.51 22.18
N LEU A 961 -23.74 46.22 22.14
CA LEU A 961 -22.80 45.64 21.17
C LEU A 961 -23.37 45.56 19.75
N CYS A 962 -24.69 45.39 19.62
CA CYS A 962 -25.37 45.50 18.32
C CYS A 962 -25.46 46.94 17.83
N LEU A 963 -25.68 47.91 18.74
CA LEU A 963 -25.74 49.35 18.43
C LEU A 963 -24.36 49.95 18.12
N SER A 964 -23.28 49.45 18.74
CA SER A 964 -21.90 49.82 18.35
C SER A 964 -21.51 49.22 16.99
N GLY A 965 -22.20 48.16 16.57
CA GLY A 965 -21.93 47.43 15.34
C GLY A 965 -20.76 46.45 15.43
N GLU A 966 -20.31 46.11 16.64
CA GLU A 966 -19.33 45.04 16.90
C GLU A 966 -19.96 43.66 16.67
N LEU A 967 -21.21 43.49 17.10
CA LEU A 967 -21.99 42.27 16.88
C LEU A 967 -23.04 42.44 15.80
N MET A 968 -23.22 41.38 15.03
CA MET A 968 -24.32 41.17 14.09
C MET A 968 -25.09 39.91 14.48
N TRP A 969 -26.34 39.83 14.04
CA TRP A 969 -27.17 38.65 14.18
C TRP A 969 -27.86 38.36 12.86
N GLY A 970 -28.14 37.09 12.62
CA GLY A 970 -28.67 36.64 11.35
C GLY A 970 -28.90 35.14 11.34
N ARG A 971 -29.04 34.58 10.13
CA ARG A 971 -29.26 33.16 9.89
C ARG A 971 -28.32 32.71 8.78
N LEU A 972 -27.55 31.67 9.04
CA LEU A 972 -26.56 31.08 8.13
C LEU A 972 -27.22 30.03 7.23
N SER A 973 -28.10 29.21 7.80
CA SER A 973 -28.81 28.18 7.02
C SER A 973 -29.99 28.81 6.25
N PRO A 974 -30.28 28.38 5.00
CA PRO A 974 -31.54 28.76 4.36
C PRO A 974 -32.76 28.36 5.21
N HIS A 975 -33.91 29.02 4.99
CA HIS A 975 -35.15 28.63 5.63
C HIS A 975 -35.71 27.37 4.94
N PRO A 976 -36.21 26.35 5.67
CA PRO A 976 -36.76 25.12 5.05
C PRO A 976 -37.94 25.35 4.09
N ALA A 977 -38.56 26.54 4.12
CA ALA A 977 -39.57 26.95 3.15
C ALA A 977 -38.99 27.36 1.77
N PHE A 978 -37.66 27.36 1.63
CA PHE A 978 -36.92 27.60 0.40
C PHE A 978 -36.34 26.28 -0.18
N ASP A 979 -36.35 25.20 0.59
CA ASP A 979 -35.89 23.87 0.16
C ASP A 979 -37.06 23.04 -0.39
N GLY A 980 -37.05 22.85 -1.72
CA GLY A 980 -37.90 21.88 -2.41
C GLY A 980 -39.27 22.39 -2.90
N PRO A 981 -39.78 21.85 -4.03
CA PRO A 981 -41.16 22.05 -4.46
C PRO A 981 -42.09 21.10 -3.69
N GLU A 982 -43.14 21.62 -3.06
CA GLU A 982 -44.22 20.76 -2.54
C GLU A 982 -45.03 20.14 -3.70
N VAL A 983 -45.22 18.82 -3.62
CA VAL A 983 -46.21 18.10 -4.41
C VAL A 983 -47.52 18.13 -3.63
N ASP A 984 -48.59 18.61 -4.26
CA ASP A 984 -49.95 18.56 -3.72
C ASP A 984 -50.55 17.20 -4.11
N ASP A 985 -50.79 16.31 -3.13
CA ASP A 985 -51.15 14.89 -3.38
C ASP A 985 -52.43 14.72 -4.22
N ASP A 986 -53.33 15.72 -4.22
CA ASP A 986 -54.58 15.71 -4.99
C ASP A 986 -54.53 16.48 -6.33
N ALA A 987 -53.39 17.12 -6.68
CA ALA A 987 -53.30 17.91 -7.91
C ALA A 987 -51.90 17.86 -8.56
N GLN A 988 -51.77 17.08 -9.65
CA GLN A 988 -50.55 16.94 -10.46
C GLN A 988 -50.24 18.20 -11.32
N ARG A 989 -50.10 19.36 -10.68
CA ARG A 989 -49.52 20.59 -11.25
C ARG A 989 -48.74 21.36 -10.18
N PRO A 990 -47.52 21.82 -10.45
CA PRO A 990 -46.78 22.67 -9.52
C PRO A 990 -47.48 24.03 -9.38
N VAL A 991 -48.05 24.30 -8.21
CA VAL A 991 -48.61 25.62 -7.86
C VAL A 991 -47.58 26.37 -7.03
N ALA A 992 -46.92 27.36 -7.64
CA ALA A 992 -45.96 28.23 -6.96
C ALA A 992 -46.65 29.19 -5.96
N ARG A 993 -47.11 28.67 -4.82
CA ARG A 993 -47.58 29.49 -3.69
C ARG A 993 -46.37 30.07 -2.95
N ARG A 994 -46.17 31.39 -3.05
CA ARG A 994 -45.23 32.14 -2.22
C ARG A 994 -45.56 31.90 -0.73
N ARG A 995 -44.76 31.07 -0.04
CA ARG A 995 -44.87 30.90 1.42
C ARG A 995 -44.36 32.17 2.11
N ARG A 996 -45.25 32.93 2.74
CA ARG A 996 -44.87 34.07 3.59
C ARG A 996 -44.21 33.52 4.86
N VAL A 997 -42.89 33.46 4.87
CA VAL A 997 -42.10 33.23 6.08
C VAL A 997 -42.33 34.42 7.03
N ARG A 998 -42.60 34.14 8.30
CA ARG A 998 -42.64 35.16 9.37
C ARG A 998 -41.69 34.73 10.47
N PRO A 999 -40.76 35.58 10.92
CA PRO A 999 -39.92 35.29 12.07
C PRO A 999 -40.76 34.95 13.31
N THR A 1000 -40.35 33.93 14.05
CA THR A 1000 -40.95 33.59 15.35
C THR A 1000 -39.87 33.60 16.42
N ARG A 1001 -40.25 33.63 17.71
CA ARG A 1001 -39.29 33.51 18.82
C ARG A 1001 -38.48 32.21 18.83
N VAL A 1002 -38.93 31.21 18.07
CA VAL A 1002 -38.28 29.90 17.89
C VAL A 1002 -37.37 29.88 16.66
N ALA A 1003 -37.37 30.95 15.84
CA ALA A 1003 -36.53 31.03 14.66
C ALA A 1003 -35.05 30.86 15.04
N PRO A 1004 -34.32 29.94 14.40
CA PRO A 1004 -32.89 29.78 14.61
C PRO A 1004 -32.17 31.01 14.06
N VAL A 1005 -31.33 31.59 14.90
CA VAL A 1005 -30.43 32.71 14.59
C VAL A 1005 -29.07 32.44 15.21
N THR A 1006 -28.03 33.02 14.64
CA THR A 1006 -26.69 33.05 15.23
C THR A 1006 -26.34 34.49 15.62
N LEU A 1007 -25.49 34.64 16.63
CA LEU A 1007 -24.82 35.89 16.98
C LEU A 1007 -23.37 35.75 16.54
N PHE A 1008 -22.81 36.78 15.89
CA PHE A 1008 -21.45 36.73 15.36
C PHE A 1008 -20.81 38.11 15.32
N LEU A 1009 -19.49 38.13 15.30
CA LEU A 1009 -18.72 39.37 15.15
C LEU A 1009 -18.84 39.90 13.73
N ARG A 1010 -18.94 41.22 13.59
CA ARG A 1010 -19.00 41.87 12.28
C ARG A 1010 -17.76 41.65 11.42
N GLU A 1011 -16.59 41.49 12.04
CA GLU A 1011 -15.33 41.17 11.35
C GLU A 1011 -15.34 39.78 10.68
N ASP A 1012 -16.13 38.85 11.21
CA ASP A 1012 -16.26 37.47 10.73
C ASP A 1012 -17.39 37.28 9.69
N LEU A 1013 -18.09 38.36 9.32
CA LEU A 1013 -19.21 38.33 8.37
C LEU A 1013 -18.85 37.71 7.02
N GLU A 1014 -17.65 38.00 6.48
CA GLU A 1014 -17.26 37.58 5.12
C GLU A 1014 -17.12 36.05 4.96
N TRP A 1015 -16.78 35.32 6.02
CA TRP A 1015 -16.64 33.86 5.98
C TRP A 1015 -17.83 33.12 6.60
N LEU A 1016 -18.55 33.72 7.57
CA LEU A 1016 -19.78 33.15 8.12
C LEU A 1016 -20.97 33.30 7.17
N MET A 1017 -21.10 34.46 6.52
CA MET A 1017 -22.10 34.75 5.50
C MET A 1017 -21.40 35.19 4.21
N PRO A 1018 -20.70 34.26 3.51
CA PRO A 1018 -20.08 34.59 2.24
C PRO A 1018 -21.14 35.15 1.30
N PRO A 1019 -20.84 36.24 0.55
CA PRO A 1019 -21.80 36.82 -0.37
C PRO A 1019 -22.21 35.73 -1.37
N ALA A 1020 -23.51 35.38 -1.37
CA ALA A 1020 -24.07 34.44 -2.33
C ALA A 1020 -23.58 34.84 -3.72
N GLY A 1021 -22.88 33.92 -4.39
CA GLY A 1021 -21.91 34.25 -5.43
C GLY A 1021 -22.48 35.17 -6.52
N ASN A 1022 -21.61 35.97 -7.15
CA ASN A 1022 -21.94 37.03 -8.12
C ASN A 1022 -22.63 36.58 -9.44
N GLY A 1023 -23.36 35.46 -9.44
CA GLY A 1023 -24.33 35.10 -10.49
C GLY A 1023 -25.73 35.61 -10.17
N ASP A 1024 -26.54 35.87 -11.20
CA ASP A 1024 -27.90 36.39 -11.05
C ASP A 1024 -28.85 35.44 -10.27
N GLU A 1025 -28.52 34.16 -10.15
CA GLU A 1025 -29.36 33.14 -9.49
C GLU A 1025 -29.66 33.47 -8.01
N GLY A 1026 -28.69 34.01 -7.26
CA GLY A 1026 -28.90 34.41 -5.86
C GLY A 1026 -29.83 35.63 -5.70
N ARG A 1027 -29.82 36.54 -6.67
CA ARG A 1027 -30.77 37.67 -6.72
C ARG A 1027 -32.18 37.18 -7.03
N ASP A 1028 -32.30 36.25 -7.96
CA ASP A 1028 -33.58 35.74 -8.43
C ASP A 1028 -34.27 34.85 -7.38
N ALA A 1029 -33.51 34.12 -6.56
CA ALA A 1029 -34.04 33.32 -5.45
C ALA A 1029 -34.76 34.19 -4.39
N ALA A 1030 -34.15 35.30 -3.95
CA ALA A 1030 -34.76 36.20 -2.97
C ALA A 1030 -35.98 36.96 -3.55
N ALA A 1031 -35.87 37.44 -4.79
CA ALA A 1031 -36.95 38.16 -5.48
C ALA A 1031 -38.21 37.29 -5.71
N ARG A 1032 -38.07 35.97 -5.76
CA ARG A 1032 -39.22 35.05 -5.90
C ARG A 1032 -40.12 34.99 -4.65
N VAL A 1033 -39.62 35.36 -3.46
CA VAL A 1033 -40.31 35.11 -2.18
C VAL A 1033 -40.67 36.38 -1.39
N LEU A 1034 -39.98 37.50 -1.61
CA LEU A 1034 -40.27 38.76 -0.91
C LEU A 1034 -41.66 39.31 -1.24
N SER A 1035 -42.22 40.07 -0.29
CA SER A 1035 -43.45 40.85 -0.51
C SER A 1035 -43.13 42.14 -1.28
N HIS A 1036 -44.09 42.70 -2.00
CA HIS A 1036 -43.86 43.95 -2.73
C HIS A 1036 -43.47 45.15 -1.84
N PRO A 1037 -43.93 45.24 -0.56
CA PRO A 1037 -43.33 46.11 0.44
C PRO A 1037 -41.87 45.78 0.77
N ALA A 1038 -41.53 44.51 1.02
CA ALA A 1038 -40.16 44.10 1.34
C ALA A 1038 -39.17 44.31 0.19
N GLU A 1039 -39.58 44.10 -1.07
CA GLU A 1039 -38.82 44.45 -2.28
C GLU A 1039 -38.42 45.94 -2.26
N ALA A 1040 -39.39 46.83 -2.03
CA ALA A 1040 -39.16 48.27 -1.99
C ALA A 1040 -38.24 48.69 -0.83
N VAL A 1041 -38.40 48.07 0.34
CA VAL A 1041 -37.52 48.29 1.51
C VAL A 1041 -36.10 47.82 1.24
N LEU A 1042 -35.93 46.63 0.64
CA LEU A 1042 -34.63 46.08 0.27
C LEU A 1042 -33.91 46.97 -0.75
N ASP A 1043 -34.62 47.50 -1.75
CA ASP A 1043 -34.03 48.43 -2.72
C ASP A 1043 -33.67 49.79 -2.12
N ALA A 1044 -34.47 50.30 -1.16
CA ALA A 1044 -34.11 51.49 -0.40
C ALA A 1044 -32.82 51.27 0.43
N LEU A 1045 -32.73 50.14 1.15
CA LEU A 1045 -31.55 49.75 1.92
C LEU A 1045 -30.31 49.52 1.04
N ARG A 1046 -30.47 48.93 -0.16
CA ARG A 1046 -29.37 48.76 -1.13
C ARG A 1046 -28.84 50.09 -1.65
N ARG A 1047 -29.71 51.09 -1.85
CA ARG A 1047 -29.31 52.42 -2.35
C ARG A 1047 -28.70 53.31 -1.26
N ARG A 1048 -29.24 53.27 -0.04
CA ARG A 1048 -28.88 54.21 1.04
C ARG A 1048 -28.03 53.61 2.15
N GLY A 1049 -27.93 52.29 2.23
CA GLY A 1049 -27.38 51.59 3.39
C GLY A 1049 -28.37 51.58 4.56
N ALA A 1050 -27.83 51.39 5.78
CA ALA A 1050 -28.62 51.43 7.01
C ALA A 1050 -29.42 52.73 7.11
N SER A 1051 -30.74 52.61 7.26
CA SER A 1051 -31.69 53.72 7.21
C SER A 1051 -32.69 53.61 8.36
N PHE A 1052 -33.08 54.72 8.97
CA PHE A 1052 -34.14 54.73 9.98
C PHE A 1052 -35.51 54.42 9.36
N LEU A 1053 -36.45 53.88 10.14
CA LEU A 1053 -37.79 53.53 9.67
C LEU A 1053 -38.49 54.70 8.93
N ARG A 1054 -38.35 55.93 9.44
CA ARG A 1054 -38.90 57.14 8.82
C ARG A 1054 -38.28 57.46 7.45
N GLU A 1055 -37.00 57.13 7.25
CA GLU A 1055 -36.29 57.31 5.97
C GLU A 1055 -36.74 56.25 4.97
N LEU A 1056 -36.92 55.00 5.41
CA LEU A 1056 -37.49 53.92 4.59
C LEU A 1056 -38.94 54.23 4.16
N VAL A 1057 -39.78 54.75 5.06
CA VAL A 1057 -41.12 55.27 4.74
C VAL A 1057 -41.06 56.38 3.68
N THR A 1058 -40.09 57.29 3.80
CA THR A 1058 -39.94 58.42 2.87
C THR A 1058 -39.41 57.97 1.50
N ASP A 1059 -38.47 57.02 1.44
CA ASP A 1059 -37.84 56.55 0.20
C ASP A 1059 -38.68 55.50 -0.56
N THR A 1060 -39.49 54.71 0.16
CA THR A 1060 -40.42 53.74 -0.45
C THR A 1060 -41.79 54.33 -0.80
N GLY A 1061 -42.18 55.45 -0.17
CA GLY A 1061 -43.50 56.06 -0.34
C GLY A 1061 -44.66 55.25 0.25
N ARG A 1062 -44.37 54.24 1.08
CA ARG A 1062 -45.35 53.33 1.69
C ARG A 1062 -45.79 53.79 3.08
N LEU A 1063 -46.89 53.23 3.60
CA LEU A 1063 -47.30 53.47 4.98
C LEU A 1063 -46.28 52.89 5.97
N ALA A 1064 -46.12 53.51 7.15
CA ALA A 1064 -45.21 53.01 8.18
C ALA A 1064 -45.46 51.53 8.54
N SER A 1065 -46.73 51.14 8.65
CA SER A 1065 -47.12 49.75 8.88
C SER A 1065 -46.74 48.81 7.74
N GLU A 1066 -46.72 49.26 6.47
CA GLU A 1066 -46.30 48.44 5.32
C GLU A 1066 -44.77 48.31 5.24
N VAL A 1067 -44.03 49.33 5.68
CA VAL A 1067 -42.56 49.27 5.79
C VAL A 1067 -42.16 48.36 6.95
N GLU A 1068 -42.87 48.41 8.09
CA GLU A 1068 -42.72 47.43 9.17
C GLU A 1068 -43.05 46.01 8.66
N ASP A 1069 -44.21 45.78 8.03
CA ASP A 1069 -44.60 44.47 7.43
C ASP A 1069 -43.70 44.03 6.25
N GLY A 1070 -42.76 44.87 5.81
CA GLY A 1070 -41.75 44.60 4.79
C GLY A 1070 -40.32 44.45 5.34
N LEU A 1071 -40.07 44.86 6.59
CA LEU A 1071 -38.87 44.53 7.36
C LEU A 1071 -39.00 43.16 8.05
N TRP A 1072 -40.23 42.65 8.22
CA TRP A 1072 -40.60 41.36 8.83
C TRP A 1072 -41.02 40.28 7.82
#